data_AF-A0A835XY69-F1
#
_entry.id   AF-A0A835XY69-F1
#
_cell.length_a   1.000
_cell.length_b   1.000
_cell.length_c   1.000
_cell.angle_alpha   90.00
_cell.angle_beta   90.00
_cell.angle_gamma   90.00
#
_symmetry.space_group_name_H-M   'P 1'
#
loop_
_entity.id
_entity.type
_entity.pdbx_description
1 polymer ?
#
loop_
_entity_poly.entity_id
_entity_poly.type
_entity_poly.pdbx_seq_one_letter_code
_entity_poly.pdbx_strand_id
1 'polypeptide(L)'
;MPAMAGRSFGAGADSFGDGAGYSGSAVASPSAGNGSHARMRAKSNTPNSTSERLYSAKQLTEALRSGLSAVKEQLQVLAILDGTALSWPGVTQAVDDLGFLTDMVAQTTTRLEAGNGSLQTQLDEAVADAGQLRSSLAAATSARDDLQRQLTNSNRDLSSTRRQLDESKREAEQTRQEVWALEKQRADLASELERLRAEHEAAQAELTTARATLSEQSASITTLKEDLAGRRADVGHLTGLVRELKSSQELLKKQLAGAQEAGAAAQNALQHTRGEKQHYEKECGRLGEEAARLGAELERSSREVSRLKEWQDVLKKVEADKLREEQTAHAKSRSAAEAAAAEARQREALLRAEVKAREERAAAGAAALEGQRKAHSLLQLELKEVQKALGAMTSDRNAAAAQRDEQRRAAEKLQAEIQRLRLEAANRDKERAVAEAAAREAAAAERAKLQAQLDEASREAALSKALAEGWQRDVREARQRVAAEEARGKEALRELEAAKAQLSEGRVEVARSGAAAESQASALRSQLAAREEELRRVKCDAVSVQKQLEKAIERLQREVDASAAEITKLKSAEHVLFSRLPPVPPYRATSIQEDLENLRRALRERMAAGGAPSAMPLSSLPALPPAGSPQRLGAATAGDPRGSPGGGGAGGSGLEQPRPSPLRNYTR
;
A
#
# COMPACT_ATOMS: atom_id res chain seq x y z
N MET A 1 26.09 10.50 50.85
CA MET A 1 26.74 9.25 51.31
C MET A 1 26.24 8.10 50.46
N PRO A 2 27.07 7.12 50.09
CA PRO A 2 28.44 7.15 49.53
C PRO A 2 28.42 6.47 48.12
N ALA A 3 29.48 6.22 47.36
CA ALA A 3 30.83 6.72 47.10
C ALA A 3 31.44 5.75 46.05
N MET A 4 32.57 6.14 45.46
CA MET A 4 33.58 5.28 44.80
C MET A 4 33.24 4.75 43.40
N ALA A 5 34.17 4.44 42.48
CA ALA A 5 35.58 4.74 42.19
C ALA A 5 35.99 3.71 41.09
N GLY A 6 36.97 4.04 40.24
CA GLY A 6 37.64 3.11 39.31
C GLY A 6 37.85 3.77 37.95
N ARG A 7 39.04 4.20 37.49
CA ARG A 7 40.45 3.79 37.63
C ARG A 7 40.80 2.45 36.96
N SER A 8 41.39 2.52 35.76
CA SER A 8 42.49 1.68 35.22
C SER A 8 43.08 2.43 33.99
N PHE A 9 44.34 2.86 33.94
CA PHE A 9 45.58 2.09 33.64
C PHE A 9 45.39 1.09 32.49
N GLY A 10 46.21 0.98 31.44
CA GLY A 10 47.53 1.52 31.10
C GLY A 10 48.17 0.59 30.04
N ALA A 11 49.25 1.05 29.38
CA ALA A 11 50.17 0.33 28.47
C ALA A 11 49.59 -0.09 27.09
N GLY A 12 50.24 0.11 25.93
CA GLY A 12 51.65 0.32 25.64
C GLY A 12 52.30 -0.99 25.21
N ALA A 13 52.52 -1.21 23.91
CA ALA A 13 53.62 -2.03 23.36
C ALA A 13 53.59 -2.08 21.82
N ASP A 14 54.74 -1.68 21.28
CA ASP A 14 55.40 -1.94 20.00
C ASP A 14 55.09 -3.24 19.22
N SER A 15 55.16 -3.14 17.89
CA SER A 15 55.64 -4.17 16.93
C SER A 15 55.60 -3.55 15.52
N PHE A 16 56.69 -3.00 14.96
CA PHE A 16 57.69 -3.68 14.10
C PHE A 16 57.15 -4.79 13.17
N GLY A 17 57.51 -4.68 11.88
CA GLY A 17 57.19 -5.60 10.78
C GLY A 17 56.94 -4.81 9.48
N ASP A 18 57.93 -4.23 8.80
CA ASP A 18 59.04 -4.86 8.06
C ASP A 18 58.56 -5.60 6.79
N GLY A 19 59.17 -5.26 5.64
CA GLY A 19 59.38 -6.21 4.55
C GLY A 19 58.64 -6.03 3.21
N ALA A 20 59.44 -5.68 2.20
CA ALA A 20 59.28 -5.95 0.76
C ALA A 20 58.24 -5.12 -0.02
N GLY A 21 58.59 -4.31 -1.00
CA GLY A 21 59.64 -4.52 -2.00
C GLY A 21 58.97 -4.62 -3.38
N TYR A 22 58.44 -3.50 -3.88
CA TYR A 22 57.94 -3.39 -5.25
C TYR A 22 59.13 -3.11 -6.18
N SER A 23 59.82 -4.17 -6.59
CA SER A 23 60.80 -4.15 -7.67
C SER A 23 60.59 -5.35 -8.59
N GLY A 24 60.01 -5.11 -9.76
CA GLY A 24 60.07 -6.01 -10.92
C GLY A 24 60.27 -5.09 -12.13
N SER A 25 61.50 -4.74 -12.50
CA SER A 25 62.46 -5.57 -13.23
C SER A 25 61.88 -6.09 -14.56
N ALA A 26 61.81 -5.18 -15.53
CA ALA A 26 61.83 -5.52 -16.94
C ALA A 26 63.31 -5.74 -17.30
N VAL A 27 63.74 -7.00 -17.37
CA VAL A 27 65.07 -7.38 -17.83
C VAL A 27 64.93 -8.42 -18.94
N ALA A 28 65.35 -7.96 -20.11
CA ALA A 28 66.10 -8.67 -21.14
C ALA A 28 65.67 -10.10 -21.52
N SER A 29 65.12 -10.20 -22.71
CA SER A 29 65.31 -11.32 -23.62
C SER A 29 66.81 -11.56 -23.89
N PRO A 30 67.28 -12.81 -23.85
CA PRO A 30 68.34 -13.25 -24.74
C PRO A 30 67.80 -14.40 -25.60
N SER A 31 67.52 -14.07 -26.86
CA SER A 31 67.36 -15.03 -27.95
C SER A 31 68.73 -15.61 -28.26
N ALA A 32 69.11 -16.68 -27.54
CA ALA A 32 70.35 -17.40 -27.75
C ALA A 32 70.14 -18.61 -28.67
N GLY A 33 70.88 -18.62 -29.78
CA GLY A 33 71.62 -19.80 -30.20
C GLY A 33 70.86 -20.86 -30.99
N ASN A 34 70.45 -20.53 -32.22
CA ASN A 34 70.17 -21.53 -33.25
C ASN A 34 71.51 -22.09 -33.78
N GLY A 35 72.09 -23.05 -33.05
CA GLY A 35 73.32 -23.74 -33.39
C GLY A 35 73.07 -24.93 -34.32
N SER A 36 72.72 -24.66 -35.56
CA SER A 36 72.70 -25.67 -36.63
C SER A 36 74.12 -26.10 -36.98
N HIS A 37 74.62 -27.14 -36.31
CA HIS A 37 75.82 -27.86 -36.75
C HIS A 37 75.52 -28.66 -38.02
N ALA A 38 75.72 -27.99 -39.16
CA ALA A 38 75.92 -28.64 -40.45
C ALA A 38 77.17 -29.51 -40.37
N ARG A 39 76.97 -30.82 -40.15
CA ARG A 39 78.03 -31.82 -40.24
C ARG A 39 78.37 -32.00 -41.72
N MET A 40 79.32 -31.18 -42.22
CA MET A 40 79.95 -31.36 -43.52
C MET A 40 80.51 -32.78 -43.61
N ARG A 41 79.83 -33.62 -44.39
CA ARG A 41 80.30 -34.92 -44.83
C ARG A 41 81.29 -34.67 -45.97
N ALA A 42 82.52 -34.30 -45.63
CA ALA A 42 83.62 -34.22 -46.59
C ALA A 42 83.94 -35.63 -47.08
N LYS A 43 83.50 -35.95 -48.29
CA LYS A 43 84.01 -37.07 -49.09
C LYS A 43 85.44 -36.73 -49.48
N SER A 44 86.43 -37.25 -48.76
CA SER A 44 87.82 -37.29 -49.24
C SER A 44 87.94 -38.42 -50.27
N ASN A 45 87.65 -38.07 -51.53
CA ASN A 45 87.96 -38.88 -52.69
C ASN A 45 89.44 -38.61 -53.03
N THR A 46 90.37 -39.45 -52.56
CA THR A 46 91.77 -39.44 -53.03
C THR A 46 91.95 -40.56 -54.06
N PRO A 47 92.23 -40.23 -55.33
CA PRO A 47 92.58 -41.21 -56.34
C PRO A 47 94.08 -41.56 -56.26
N ASN A 48 94.42 -42.74 -56.77
CA ASN A 48 95.74 -43.16 -57.22
C ASN A 48 96.77 -43.49 -56.13
N SER A 49 96.60 -44.67 -55.54
CA SER A 49 97.74 -45.56 -55.26
C SER A 49 98.41 -45.89 -56.60
N THR A 50 99.66 -45.50 -56.76
CA THR A 50 100.58 -46.14 -57.69
C THR A 50 100.51 -47.63 -57.41
N SER A 51 100.08 -48.41 -58.39
CA SER A 51 100.06 -49.86 -58.36
C SER A 51 101.51 -50.38 -58.35
N GLU A 52 102.21 -50.19 -57.24
CA GLU A 52 103.20 -51.15 -56.81
C GLU A 52 102.43 -52.46 -56.74
N ARG A 53 102.74 -53.38 -57.66
CA ARG A 53 102.29 -54.76 -57.56
C ARG A 53 102.94 -55.33 -56.31
N LEU A 54 102.37 -55.00 -55.15
CA LEU A 54 102.67 -55.63 -53.89
C LEU A 54 102.21 -57.06 -54.08
N TYR A 55 103.16 -57.92 -54.46
CA TYR A 55 102.96 -59.36 -54.46
C TYR A 55 102.42 -59.74 -53.08
N SER A 56 101.26 -60.37 -53.03
CA SER A 56 100.73 -60.85 -51.75
C SER A 56 101.75 -61.78 -51.08
N ALA A 57 101.75 -61.84 -49.76
CA ALA A 57 102.67 -62.72 -49.03
C ALA A 57 102.54 -64.18 -49.49
N LYS A 58 101.34 -64.62 -49.90
CA LYS A 58 101.10 -65.88 -50.64
C LYS A 58 101.83 -65.95 -51.98
N GLN A 59 101.68 -64.94 -52.82
CA GLN A 59 102.37 -64.90 -54.13
C GLN A 59 103.91 -64.86 -53.98
N LEU A 60 104.44 -64.18 -52.96
CA LEU A 60 105.88 -64.18 -52.67
C LEU A 60 106.37 -65.53 -52.14
N THR A 61 105.63 -66.16 -51.23
CA THR A 61 105.99 -67.49 -50.69
C THR A 61 105.89 -68.58 -51.76
N GLU A 62 104.90 -68.49 -52.65
CA GLU A 62 104.74 -69.42 -53.77
C GLU A 62 105.80 -69.22 -54.86
N ALA A 63 106.19 -67.97 -55.14
CA ALA A 63 107.33 -67.66 -56.00
C ALA A 63 108.67 -68.14 -55.39
N LEU A 64 108.87 -67.99 -54.08
CA LEU A 64 110.04 -68.51 -53.37
C LEU A 64 110.10 -70.04 -53.41
N ARG A 65 108.97 -70.73 -53.16
CA ARG A 65 108.88 -72.19 -53.24
C ARG A 65 109.13 -72.71 -54.65
N SER A 66 108.55 -72.05 -55.66
CA SER A 66 108.78 -72.37 -57.07
C SER A 66 110.24 -72.13 -57.48
N GLY A 67 110.83 -71.00 -57.07
CA GLY A 67 112.24 -70.69 -57.31
C GLY A 67 113.17 -71.70 -56.63
N LEU A 68 112.88 -72.12 -55.40
CA LEU A 68 113.63 -73.13 -54.68
C LEU A 68 113.54 -74.51 -55.35
N SER A 69 112.35 -74.89 -55.85
CA SER A 69 112.18 -76.12 -56.65
C SER A 69 113.03 -76.06 -57.91
N ALA A 70 113.01 -74.94 -58.63
CA ALA A 70 113.83 -74.74 -59.83
C ALA A 70 115.34 -74.83 -59.53
N VAL A 71 115.80 -74.27 -58.40
CA VAL A 71 117.20 -74.40 -57.95
C VAL A 71 117.53 -75.84 -57.58
N LYS A 72 116.63 -76.57 -56.90
CA LYS A 72 116.80 -77.98 -56.56
C LYS A 72 116.88 -78.87 -57.81
N GLU A 73 116.02 -78.60 -58.79
CA GLU A 73 116.04 -79.27 -60.11
C GLU A 73 117.33 -78.95 -60.88
N GLN A 74 117.77 -77.69 -60.89
CA GLN A 74 119.04 -77.29 -61.52
C GLN A 74 120.25 -77.95 -60.86
N LEU A 75 120.27 -78.06 -59.52
CA LEU A 75 121.30 -78.79 -58.79
C LEU A 75 121.28 -80.29 -59.09
N GLN A 76 120.09 -80.87 -59.27
CA GLN A 76 119.93 -82.27 -59.66
C GLN A 76 120.45 -82.52 -61.08
N VAL A 77 120.20 -81.60 -62.02
CA VAL A 77 120.75 -81.64 -63.39
C VAL A 77 122.26 -81.45 -63.39
N LEU A 78 122.78 -80.50 -62.61
CA LEU A 78 124.22 -80.29 -62.43
C LEU A 78 124.93 -81.53 -61.89
N ALA A 79 124.29 -82.26 -60.97
CA ALA A 79 124.87 -83.48 -60.43
C ALA A 79 124.83 -84.69 -61.38
N ILE A 80 124.00 -84.65 -62.42
CA ILE A 80 124.05 -85.61 -63.53
C ILE A 80 125.22 -85.29 -64.48
N LEU A 81 125.53 -84.00 -64.67
CA LEU A 81 126.59 -83.52 -65.57
C LEU A 81 127.99 -83.58 -64.94
N ASP A 82 128.11 -83.22 -63.67
CA ASP A 82 129.33 -83.21 -62.88
C ASP A 82 128.99 -83.90 -61.55
N GLY A 83 129.35 -85.19 -61.41
CA GLY A 83 128.98 -86.04 -60.27
C GLY A 83 129.43 -85.51 -58.90
N THR A 84 130.17 -84.39 -58.87
CA THR A 84 130.61 -83.68 -57.69
C THR A 84 129.63 -82.60 -57.19
N ALA A 85 128.65 -82.14 -57.98
CA ALA A 85 127.78 -81.03 -57.60
C ALA A 85 126.83 -81.36 -56.43
N LEU A 86 126.40 -82.62 -56.30
CA LEU A 86 125.66 -83.13 -55.13
C LEU A 86 126.57 -83.43 -53.92
N SER A 87 127.89 -83.50 -54.12
CA SER A 87 128.87 -83.77 -53.07
C SER A 87 129.52 -82.50 -52.50
N TRP A 88 129.10 -81.31 -52.95
CA TRP A 88 129.57 -80.05 -52.39
C TRP A 88 129.07 -79.93 -50.94
N PRO A 89 129.97 -80.02 -49.95
CA PRO A 89 129.56 -80.03 -48.55
C PRO A 89 128.78 -78.75 -48.23
N GLY A 90 127.54 -78.90 -47.78
CA GLY A 90 126.70 -77.78 -47.35
C GLY A 90 125.70 -77.23 -48.38
N VAL A 91 125.79 -77.56 -49.68
CA VAL A 91 124.83 -77.03 -50.69
C VAL A 91 123.45 -77.67 -50.54
N THR A 92 123.39 -79.00 -50.42
CA THR A 92 122.13 -79.72 -50.17
C THR A 92 121.50 -79.27 -48.85
N GLN A 93 122.33 -79.11 -47.81
CA GLN A 93 121.89 -78.60 -46.51
C GLN A 93 121.34 -77.17 -46.61
N ALA A 94 122.00 -76.28 -47.35
CA ALA A 94 121.53 -74.90 -47.52
C ALA A 94 120.21 -74.82 -48.29
N VAL A 95 120.00 -75.68 -49.28
CA VAL A 95 118.73 -75.75 -50.03
C VAL A 95 117.62 -76.33 -49.15
N ASP A 96 117.91 -77.35 -48.35
CA ASP A 96 116.94 -77.90 -47.40
C ASP A 96 116.63 -76.91 -46.25
N ASP A 97 117.62 -76.17 -45.75
CA ASP A 97 117.45 -75.09 -44.77
C ASP A 97 116.62 -73.94 -45.36
N LEU A 98 116.87 -73.55 -46.62
CA LEU A 98 116.04 -72.56 -47.32
C LEU A 98 114.62 -73.07 -47.58
N GLY A 99 114.44 -74.37 -47.84
CA GLY A 99 113.13 -75.02 -47.92
C GLY A 99 112.38 -74.95 -46.60
N PHE A 100 113.06 -75.30 -45.51
CA PHE A 100 112.53 -75.17 -44.16
C PHE A 100 112.16 -73.73 -43.82
N LEU A 101 113.02 -72.76 -44.12
CA LEU A 101 112.74 -71.34 -43.92
C LEU A 101 111.56 -70.88 -44.78
N THR A 102 111.44 -71.34 -46.02
CA THR A 102 110.31 -71.02 -46.91
C THR A 102 109.00 -71.58 -46.36
N ASP A 103 109.00 -72.82 -45.87
CA ASP A 103 107.83 -73.43 -45.24
C ASP A 103 107.48 -72.77 -43.91
N MET A 104 108.48 -72.38 -43.12
CA MET A 104 108.29 -71.59 -41.90
C MET A 104 107.69 -70.21 -42.23
N VAL A 105 108.15 -69.54 -43.29
CA VAL A 105 107.59 -68.26 -43.75
C VAL A 105 106.16 -68.45 -44.29
N ALA A 106 105.87 -69.52 -45.02
CA ALA A 106 104.50 -69.84 -45.44
C ALA A 106 103.59 -70.12 -44.24
N GLN A 107 104.10 -70.82 -43.22
CA GLN A 107 103.36 -71.10 -41.99
C GLN A 107 103.13 -69.84 -41.14
N THR A 108 104.11 -68.94 -41.03
CA THR A 108 103.92 -67.65 -40.34
C THR A 108 102.98 -66.74 -41.13
N THR A 109 103.06 -66.74 -42.46
CA THR A 109 102.15 -65.98 -43.34
C THR A 109 100.71 -66.45 -43.18
N THR A 110 100.46 -67.76 -43.23
CA THR A 110 99.10 -68.32 -43.02
C THR A 110 98.57 -68.05 -41.62
N ARG A 111 99.42 -68.11 -40.57
CA ARG A 111 99.05 -67.70 -39.21
C ARG A 111 98.71 -66.21 -39.13
N LEU A 112 99.48 -65.35 -39.77
CA LEU A 112 99.24 -63.91 -39.80
C LEU A 112 97.96 -63.57 -40.57
N GLU A 113 97.71 -64.23 -41.71
CA GLU A 113 96.46 -64.06 -42.46
C GLU A 113 95.24 -64.54 -41.67
N ALA A 114 95.33 -65.69 -41.00
CA ALA A 114 94.27 -66.19 -40.12
C ALA A 114 94.04 -65.23 -38.93
N GLY A 115 95.12 -64.73 -38.32
CA GLY A 115 95.06 -63.72 -37.27
C GLY A 115 94.44 -62.41 -37.75
N ASN A 116 94.82 -61.93 -38.95
CA ASN A 116 94.27 -60.73 -39.54
C ASN A 116 92.78 -60.90 -39.91
N GLY A 117 92.39 -62.09 -40.39
CA GLY A 117 90.99 -62.44 -40.61
C GLY A 117 90.18 -62.42 -39.30
N SER A 118 90.73 -63.00 -38.22
CA SER A 118 90.12 -62.96 -36.89
C SER A 118 90.00 -61.54 -36.33
N LEU A 119 91.02 -60.70 -36.54
CA LEU A 119 90.99 -59.29 -36.12
C LEU A 119 89.99 -58.50 -36.94
N GLN A 120 89.85 -58.78 -38.23
CA GLN A 120 88.86 -58.15 -39.09
C GLN A 120 87.44 -58.50 -38.66
N THR A 121 87.15 -59.78 -38.34
CA THR A 121 85.85 -60.18 -37.80
C THR A 121 85.55 -59.52 -36.46
N GLN A 122 86.54 -59.44 -35.56
CA GLN A 122 86.38 -58.74 -34.27
C GLN A 122 86.14 -57.24 -34.47
N LEU A 123 86.79 -56.62 -35.46
CA LEU A 123 86.57 -55.22 -35.80
C LEU A 123 85.16 -55.00 -36.34
N ASP A 124 84.69 -55.86 -37.23
CA ASP A 124 83.33 -55.79 -37.80
C ASP A 124 82.26 -55.99 -36.72
N GLU A 125 82.45 -56.93 -35.79
CA GLU A 125 81.60 -57.13 -34.62
C GLU A 125 81.61 -55.90 -33.70
N ALA A 126 82.78 -55.37 -33.35
CA ALA A 126 82.88 -54.17 -32.51
C ALA A 126 82.24 -52.95 -33.17
N VAL A 127 82.32 -52.83 -34.50
CA VAL A 127 81.65 -51.77 -35.27
C VAL A 127 80.13 -51.95 -35.24
N ALA A 128 79.63 -53.18 -35.37
CA ALA A 128 78.22 -53.49 -35.26
C ALA A 128 77.68 -53.16 -33.86
N ASP A 129 78.39 -53.59 -32.81
CA ASP A 129 78.06 -53.31 -31.41
C ASP A 129 78.07 -51.80 -31.12
N ALA A 130 79.09 -51.08 -31.60
CA ALA A 130 79.14 -49.62 -31.50
C ALA A 130 77.95 -48.95 -32.22
N GLY A 131 77.51 -49.51 -33.35
CA GLY A 131 76.30 -49.09 -34.06
C GLY A 131 75.03 -49.30 -33.22
N GLN A 132 74.87 -50.48 -32.63
CA GLN A 132 73.74 -50.81 -31.76
C GLN A 132 73.72 -49.91 -30.51
N LEU A 133 74.85 -49.74 -29.83
CA LEU A 133 74.98 -48.87 -28.66
C LEU A 133 74.63 -47.41 -28.99
N ARG A 134 75.05 -46.90 -30.15
CA ARG A 134 74.66 -45.56 -30.62
C ARG A 134 73.16 -45.45 -30.84
N SER A 135 72.53 -46.46 -31.45
CA SER A 135 71.08 -46.47 -31.67
C SER A 135 70.30 -46.53 -30.35
N SER A 136 70.75 -47.35 -29.40
CA SER A 136 70.19 -47.47 -28.05
C SER A 136 70.33 -46.17 -27.27
N LEU A 137 71.51 -45.53 -27.33
CA LEU A 137 71.75 -44.23 -26.70
C LEU A 137 70.84 -43.15 -27.29
N ALA A 138 70.65 -43.13 -28.61
CA ALA A 138 69.74 -42.19 -29.27
C ALA A 138 68.29 -42.41 -28.84
N ALA A 139 67.83 -43.66 -28.78
CA ALA A 139 66.49 -44.01 -28.30
C ALA A 139 66.29 -43.62 -26.82
N ALA A 140 67.25 -43.91 -25.95
CA ALA A 140 67.22 -43.53 -24.54
C ALA A 140 67.21 -42.01 -24.35
N THR A 141 67.97 -41.27 -25.16
CA THR A 141 67.99 -39.80 -25.13
C THR A 141 66.62 -39.23 -25.54
N SER A 142 66.01 -39.76 -26.61
CA SER A 142 64.66 -39.37 -27.02
C SER A 142 63.63 -39.65 -25.93
N ALA A 143 63.66 -40.85 -25.33
CA ALA A 143 62.74 -41.21 -24.25
C ALA A 143 62.89 -40.32 -23.02
N ARG A 144 64.13 -39.96 -22.65
CA ARG A 144 64.40 -38.99 -21.58
C ARG A 144 63.80 -37.63 -21.89
N ASP A 145 63.99 -37.13 -23.12
CA ASP A 145 63.48 -35.81 -23.51
C ASP A 145 61.95 -35.77 -23.52
N ASP A 146 61.29 -36.86 -23.93
CA ASP A 146 59.84 -36.98 -23.87
C ASP A 146 59.31 -37.06 -22.44
N LEU A 147 59.96 -37.83 -21.56
CA LEU A 147 59.64 -37.85 -20.13
C LEU A 147 59.83 -36.47 -19.47
N GLN A 148 60.87 -35.74 -19.86
CA GLN A 148 61.10 -34.39 -19.36
C GLN A 148 60.00 -33.42 -19.82
N ARG A 149 59.53 -33.54 -21.08
CA ARG A 149 58.36 -32.78 -21.56
C ARG A 149 57.10 -33.14 -20.77
N GLN A 150 56.82 -34.42 -20.56
CA GLN A 150 55.68 -34.87 -19.76
C GLN A 150 55.73 -34.31 -18.34
N LEU A 151 56.89 -34.37 -17.67
CA LEU A 151 57.07 -33.81 -16.34
C LEU A 151 56.80 -32.31 -16.31
N THR A 152 57.28 -31.55 -17.30
CA THR A 152 57.00 -30.11 -17.38
C THR A 152 55.51 -29.81 -17.60
N ASN A 153 54.81 -30.63 -18.38
CA ASN A 153 53.37 -30.47 -18.60
C ASN A 153 52.58 -30.81 -17.34
N SER A 154 52.87 -31.94 -16.69
CA SER A 154 52.24 -32.31 -15.42
C SER A 154 52.46 -31.25 -14.33
N ASN A 155 53.64 -30.63 -14.26
CA ASN A 155 53.88 -29.52 -13.33
C ASN A 155 53.06 -28.26 -13.68
N ARG A 156 52.85 -27.96 -14.96
CA ARG A 156 51.95 -26.87 -15.37
C ARG A 156 50.51 -27.17 -14.95
N ASP A 157 50.03 -28.39 -15.19
CA ASP A 157 48.68 -28.81 -14.83
C ASP A 157 48.46 -28.79 -13.31
N LEU A 158 49.43 -29.26 -12.53
CA LEU A 158 49.43 -29.14 -11.06
C LEU A 158 49.38 -27.68 -10.59
N SER A 159 50.14 -26.80 -11.23
CA SER A 159 50.10 -25.36 -10.89
C SER A 159 48.76 -24.71 -11.24
N SER A 160 48.14 -25.13 -12.36
CA SER A 160 46.83 -24.64 -12.81
C SER A 160 45.72 -25.09 -11.87
N THR A 161 45.66 -26.39 -11.57
CA THR A 161 44.68 -26.97 -10.63
C THR A 161 44.82 -26.39 -9.23
N ARG A 162 46.04 -26.10 -8.77
CA ARG A 162 46.26 -25.42 -7.49
C ARG A 162 45.67 -24.00 -7.47
N ARG A 163 45.85 -23.24 -8.56
CA ARG A 163 45.24 -21.90 -8.69
C ARG A 163 43.71 -21.98 -8.71
N GLN A 164 43.13 -22.93 -9.45
CA GLN A 164 41.69 -23.15 -9.46
C GLN A 164 41.14 -23.52 -8.09
N LEU A 165 41.86 -24.35 -7.33
CA LEU A 165 41.50 -24.70 -5.96
C LEU A 165 41.54 -23.48 -5.03
N ASP A 166 42.57 -22.65 -5.13
CA ASP A 166 42.69 -21.43 -4.32
C ASP A 166 41.59 -20.42 -4.67
N GLU A 167 41.20 -20.31 -5.95
CA GLU A 167 40.10 -19.45 -6.38
C GLU A 167 38.75 -19.97 -5.87
N SER A 168 38.47 -21.27 -6.01
CA SER A 168 37.25 -21.87 -5.48
C SER A 168 37.13 -21.72 -3.96
N LYS A 169 38.25 -21.75 -3.23
CA LYS A 169 38.27 -21.45 -1.78
C LYS A 169 37.90 -20.00 -1.48
N ARG A 170 38.35 -19.03 -2.29
CA ARG A 170 37.98 -17.62 -2.13
C ARG A 170 36.50 -17.40 -2.41
N GLU A 171 35.97 -17.99 -3.48
CA GLU A 171 34.54 -17.94 -3.81
C GLU A 171 33.69 -18.59 -2.71
N ALA A 172 34.13 -19.73 -2.16
CA ALA A 172 33.46 -20.38 -1.04
C ALA A 172 33.45 -19.52 0.24
N GLU A 173 34.51 -18.76 0.50
CA GLU A 173 34.57 -17.85 1.63
C GLU A 173 33.72 -16.59 1.43
N GLN A 174 33.71 -16.03 0.21
CA GLN A 174 32.83 -14.91 -0.16
C GLN A 174 31.35 -15.29 -0.03
N THR A 175 30.96 -16.44 -0.58
CA THR A 175 29.58 -16.94 -0.47
C THR A 175 29.17 -17.19 0.98
N ARG A 176 30.08 -17.67 1.85
CA ARG A 176 29.81 -17.77 3.29
C ARG A 176 29.56 -16.41 3.94
N GLN A 177 30.35 -15.40 3.59
CA GLN A 177 30.16 -14.04 4.12
C GLN A 177 28.84 -13.43 3.65
N GLU A 178 28.46 -13.66 2.38
CA GLU A 178 27.17 -13.23 1.83
C GLU A 178 25.99 -13.93 2.52
N VAL A 179 26.07 -15.25 2.72
CA VAL A 179 25.05 -16.00 3.47
C VAL A 179 24.90 -15.45 4.89
N TRP A 180 26.01 -15.21 5.60
CA TRP A 180 25.96 -14.64 6.94
C TRP A 180 25.34 -13.23 6.96
N ALA A 181 25.67 -12.38 5.99
CA ALA A 181 25.07 -11.06 5.86
C ALA A 181 23.55 -11.13 5.59
N LEU A 182 23.11 -12.04 4.74
CA LEU A 182 21.70 -12.27 4.44
C LEU A 182 20.94 -12.84 5.66
N GLU A 183 21.55 -13.74 6.42
CA GLU A 183 20.98 -14.26 7.67
C GLU A 183 20.80 -13.15 8.72
N LYS A 184 21.78 -12.27 8.85
CA LYS A 184 21.68 -11.09 9.71
C LYS A 184 20.55 -10.15 9.27
N GLN A 185 20.49 -9.81 7.98
CA GLN A 185 19.41 -8.99 7.42
C GLN A 185 18.03 -9.63 7.65
N ARG A 186 17.91 -10.95 7.49
CA ARG A 186 16.68 -11.68 7.77
C ARG A 186 16.28 -11.59 9.25
N ALA A 187 17.23 -11.69 10.17
CA ALA A 187 16.97 -11.55 11.60
C ALA A 187 16.50 -10.12 11.96
N ASP A 188 17.17 -9.11 11.40
CA ASP A 188 16.79 -7.69 11.59
C ASP A 188 15.37 -7.43 11.08
N LEU A 189 15.04 -7.89 9.86
CA LEU A 189 13.70 -7.76 9.28
C LEU A 189 12.63 -8.53 10.07
N ALA A 190 12.96 -9.69 10.63
CA ALA A 190 12.05 -10.43 11.49
C ALA A 190 11.73 -9.66 12.78
N SER A 191 12.74 -9.04 13.39
CA SER A 191 12.54 -8.20 14.59
C SER A 191 11.69 -6.96 14.30
N GLU A 192 11.89 -6.33 13.13
CA GLU A 192 11.11 -5.17 12.72
C GLU A 192 9.64 -5.53 12.45
N LEU A 193 9.38 -6.70 11.84
CA LEU A 193 8.02 -7.22 11.66
C LEU A 193 7.32 -7.49 12.99
N GLU A 194 8.01 -8.03 13.99
CA GLU A 194 7.44 -8.24 15.32
C GLU A 194 7.10 -6.91 16.00
N ARG A 195 7.99 -5.91 15.92
CA ARG A 195 7.72 -4.56 16.42
C ARG A 195 6.48 -3.93 15.76
N LEU A 196 6.39 -4.00 14.43
CA LEU A 196 5.27 -3.44 13.67
C LEU A 196 3.95 -4.15 13.99
N ARG A 197 3.97 -5.47 14.25
CA ARG A 197 2.77 -6.20 14.71
C ARG A 197 2.31 -5.70 16.07
N ALA A 198 3.22 -5.54 17.03
CA ALA A 198 2.89 -5.02 18.35
C ALA A 198 2.31 -3.59 18.29
N GLU A 199 2.89 -2.71 17.46
CA GLU A 199 2.38 -1.35 17.25
C GLU A 199 0.99 -1.35 16.60
N HIS A 200 0.76 -2.23 15.64
CA HIS A 200 -0.55 -2.38 15.02
C HIS A 200 -1.62 -2.86 16.02
N GLU A 201 -1.30 -3.86 16.85
CA GLU A 201 -2.21 -4.35 17.91
C GLU A 201 -2.53 -3.26 18.94
N ALA A 202 -1.52 -2.48 19.35
CA ALA A 202 -1.72 -1.33 20.24
C ALA A 202 -2.64 -0.27 19.61
N ALA A 203 -2.39 0.10 18.34
CA ALA A 203 -3.23 1.05 17.61
C ALA A 203 -4.67 0.54 17.43
N GLN A 204 -4.88 -0.77 17.22
CA GLN A 204 -6.21 -1.35 17.18
C GLN A 204 -6.93 -1.25 18.53
N ALA A 205 -6.23 -1.49 19.64
CA ALA A 205 -6.79 -1.35 20.98
C ALA A 205 -7.16 0.12 21.32
N GLU A 206 -6.31 1.09 20.92
CA GLU A 206 -6.65 2.51 21.04
C GLU A 206 -7.87 2.88 20.18
N LEU A 207 -8.00 2.32 18.99
CA LEU A 207 -9.14 2.58 18.12
C LEU A 207 -10.45 1.98 18.67
N THR A 208 -10.40 0.78 19.28
CA THR A 208 -11.59 0.18 19.92
C THR A 208 -12.04 0.99 21.14
N THR A 209 -11.11 1.44 21.98
CA THR A 209 -11.41 2.31 23.13
C THR A 209 -11.96 3.68 22.70
N ALA A 210 -11.39 4.29 21.65
CA ALA A 210 -11.91 5.52 21.07
C ALA A 210 -13.34 5.36 20.51
N ARG A 211 -13.65 4.22 19.88
CA ARG A 211 -15.03 3.91 19.43
C ARG A 211 -16.00 3.74 20.60
N ALA A 212 -15.59 3.06 21.67
CA ALA A 212 -16.41 2.87 22.86
C ALA A 212 -16.74 4.21 23.51
N THR A 213 -15.73 5.06 23.73
CA THR A 213 -15.91 6.41 24.30
C THR A 213 -16.79 7.31 23.42
N LEU A 214 -16.65 7.25 22.09
CA LEU A 214 -17.53 7.98 21.18
C LEU A 214 -18.99 7.51 21.29
N SER A 215 -19.22 6.20 21.43
CA SER A 215 -20.55 5.63 21.64
C SER A 215 -21.18 6.10 22.96
N GLU A 216 -20.40 6.09 24.05
CA GLU A 216 -20.84 6.60 25.36
C GLU A 216 -21.16 8.10 25.31
N GLN A 217 -20.32 8.90 24.66
CA GLN A 217 -20.57 10.33 24.47
C GLN A 217 -21.83 10.58 23.64
N SER A 218 -22.05 9.80 22.58
CA SER A 218 -23.26 9.89 21.77
C SER A 218 -24.51 9.59 22.61
N ALA A 219 -24.46 8.54 23.44
CA ALA A 219 -25.55 8.20 24.36
C ALA A 219 -25.81 9.31 25.38
N SER A 220 -24.76 9.89 25.95
CA SER A 220 -24.86 11.04 26.86
C SER A 220 -25.47 12.28 26.19
N ILE A 221 -25.12 12.55 24.93
CA ILE A 221 -25.73 13.64 24.16
C ILE A 221 -27.22 13.39 23.93
N THR A 222 -27.63 12.15 23.66
CA THR A 222 -29.06 11.81 23.48
C THR A 222 -29.86 12.01 24.76
N THR A 223 -29.36 11.55 25.92
CA THR A 223 -30.04 11.75 27.21
C THR A 223 -30.15 13.23 27.56
N LEU A 224 -29.08 14.01 27.38
CA LEU A 224 -29.12 15.46 27.61
C LEU A 224 -30.11 16.20 26.70
N LYS A 225 -30.30 15.73 25.46
CA LYS A 225 -31.32 16.29 24.55
C LYS A 225 -32.73 15.98 25.03
N GLU A 226 -32.98 14.77 25.51
CA GLU A 226 -34.26 14.36 26.08
C GLU A 226 -34.58 15.15 27.35
N ASP A 227 -33.62 15.29 28.27
CA ASP A 227 -33.74 16.11 29.48
C ASP A 227 -34.06 17.57 29.15
N LEU A 228 -33.39 18.14 28.15
CA LEU A 228 -33.62 19.51 27.70
C LEU A 228 -35.01 19.67 27.08
N ALA A 229 -35.48 18.68 26.31
CA ALA A 229 -36.84 18.66 25.78
C ALA A 229 -37.89 18.58 26.91
N GLY A 230 -37.67 17.75 27.92
CA GLY A 230 -38.49 17.67 29.13
C GLY A 230 -38.57 19.01 29.85
N ARG A 231 -37.42 19.63 30.16
CA ARG A 231 -37.38 20.95 30.79
C ARG A 231 -38.06 22.04 29.97
N ARG A 232 -37.97 22.00 28.64
CA ARG A 232 -38.70 22.93 27.76
C ARG A 232 -40.22 22.74 27.87
N ALA A 233 -40.69 21.50 27.95
CA ALA A 233 -42.10 21.20 28.17
C ALA A 233 -42.57 21.74 29.54
N ASP A 234 -41.78 21.53 30.59
CA ASP A 234 -42.07 22.06 31.94
C ASP A 234 -42.16 23.59 31.95
N VAL A 235 -41.19 24.28 31.34
CA VAL A 235 -41.23 25.75 31.19
C VAL A 235 -42.47 26.19 30.43
N GLY A 236 -42.85 25.47 29.37
CA GLY A 236 -44.07 25.73 28.62
C GLY A 236 -45.33 25.59 29.49
N HIS A 237 -45.41 24.53 30.27
CA HIS A 237 -46.51 24.27 31.21
C HIS A 237 -46.60 25.36 32.30
N LEU A 238 -45.48 25.68 32.96
CA LEU A 238 -45.41 26.72 33.98
C LEU A 238 -45.79 28.10 33.41
N THR A 239 -45.35 28.41 32.19
CA THR A 239 -45.76 29.65 31.50
C THR A 239 -47.27 29.68 31.23
N GLY A 240 -47.85 28.52 30.90
CA GLY A 240 -49.30 28.33 30.80
C GLY A 240 -50.03 28.64 32.10
N LEU A 241 -49.63 28.00 33.19
CA LEU A 241 -50.19 28.20 34.53
C LEU A 241 -50.08 29.66 34.97
N VAL A 242 -48.94 30.32 34.74
CA VAL A 242 -48.77 31.76 35.06
C VAL A 242 -49.76 32.62 34.28
N ARG A 243 -50.03 32.29 33.01
CA ARG A 243 -51.02 33.02 32.20
C ARG A 243 -52.43 32.82 32.75
N GLU A 244 -52.79 31.60 33.12
CA GLU A 244 -54.09 31.27 33.72
C GLU A 244 -54.27 32.00 35.04
N LEU A 245 -53.28 31.96 35.93
CA LEU A 245 -53.28 32.68 37.20
C LEU A 245 -53.39 34.20 37.02
N LYS A 246 -52.72 34.77 36.01
CA LYS A 246 -52.90 36.20 35.67
C LYS A 246 -54.32 36.50 35.20
N SER A 247 -54.91 35.63 34.37
CA SER A 247 -56.28 35.82 33.89
C SER A 247 -57.31 35.70 35.03
N SER A 248 -57.12 34.77 35.96
CA SER A 248 -57.97 34.62 37.14
C SER A 248 -57.80 35.79 38.09
N GLN A 249 -56.57 36.30 38.27
CA GLN A 249 -56.31 37.51 39.04
C GLN A 249 -57.06 38.72 38.45
N GLU A 250 -57.01 38.94 37.14
CA GLU A 250 -57.74 40.03 36.48
C GLU A 250 -59.26 39.87 36.59
N LEU A 251 -59.76 38.64 36.49
CA LEU A 251 -61.19 38.34 36.72
C LEU A 251 -61.60 38.68 38.15
N LEU A 252 -60.82 38.23 39.15
CA LEU A 252 -61.08 38.51 40.56
C LEU A 252 -61.01 40.02 40.85
N LYS A 253 -60.07 40.76 40.26
CA LYS A 253 -60.02 42.22 40.37
C LYS A 253 -61.29 42.88 39.81
N LYS A 254 -61.77 42.44 38.65
CA LYS A 254 -63.04 42.95 38.07
C LYS A 254 -64.24 42.62 38.96
N GLN A 255 -64.31 41.41 39.50
CA GLN A 255 -65.36 41.01 40.44
C GLN A 255 -65.31 41.85 41.72
N LEU A 256 -64.12 42.09 42.27
CA LEU A 256 -63.94 42.95 43.44
C LEU A 256 -64.37 44.40 43.15
N ALA A 257 -63.96 44.96 42.02
CA ALA A 257 -64.39 46.30 41.61
C ALA A 257 -65.92 46.38 41.44
N GLY A 258 -66.53 45.40 40.77
CA GLY A 258 -67.99 45.32 40.65
C GLY A 258 -68.71 45.17 42.00
N ALA A 259 -68.14 44.40 42.94
CA ALA A 259 -68.68 44.28 44.29
C ALA A 259 -68.53 45.59 45.08
N GLN A 260 -67.44 46.34 44.89
CA GLN A 260 -67.25 47.67 45.48
C GLN A 260 -68.24 48.69 44.92
N GLU A 261 -68.47 48.70 43.60
CA GLU A 261 -69.50 49.54 42.95
C GLU A 261 -70.90 49.18 43.45
N ALA A 262 -71.23 47.89 43.53
CA ALA A 262 -72.50 47.43 44.09
C ALA A 262 -72.65 47.82 45.56
N GLY A 263 -71.58 47.72 46.36
CA GLY A 263 -71.54 48.18 47.75
C GLY A 263 -71.76 49.69 47.87
N ALA A 264 -71.11 50.49 47.03
CA ALA A 264 -71.31 51.93 46.97
C ALA A 264 -72.74 52.30 46.54
N ALA A 265 -73.30 51.59 45.54
CA ALA A 265 -74.67 51.76 45.11
C ALA A 265 -75.66 51.42 46.24
N ALA A 266 -75.45 50.31 46.95
CA ALA A 266 -76.24 49.92 48.10
C ALA A 266 -76.13 50.94 49.24
N GLN A 267 -74.94 51.47 49.50
CA GLN A 267 -74.72 52.54 50.48
C GLN A 267 -75.45 53.83 50.10
N ASN A 268 -75.40 54.23 48.83
CA ASN A 268 -76.14 55.38 48.32
C ASN A 268 -77.66 55.17 48.41
N ALA A 269 -78.16 53.97 48.07
CA ALA A 269 -79.57 53.62 48.23
C ALA A 269 -79.99 53.64 49.72
N LEU A 270 -79.13 53.17 50.63
CA LEU A 270 -79.35 53.30 52.07
C LEU A 270 -79.37 54.76 52.54
N GLN A 271 -78.51 55.62 52.01
CA GLN A 271 -78.57 57.05 52.30
C GLN A 271 -79.83 57.71 51.75
N HIS A 272 -80.25 57.33 50.54
CA HIS A 272 -81.48 57.80 49.93
C HIS A 272 -82.71 57.42 50.77
N THR A 273 -82.86 56.14 51.08
CA THR A 273 -83.95 55.62 51.94
C THR A 273 -83.92 56.22 53.35
N ARG A 274 -82.74 56.53 53.91
CA ARG A 274 -82.64 57.31 55.16
C ARG A 274 -83.16 58.73 54.98
N GLY A 275 -82.83 59.38 53.87
CA GLY A 275 -83.36 60.70 53.51
C GLY A 275 -84.87 60.70 53.34
N GLU A 276 -85.42 59.70 52.63
CA GLU A 276 -86.86 59.47 52.49
C GLU A 276 -87.52 59.23 53.85
N LYS A 277 -86.95 58.38 54.70
CA LYS A 277 -87.45 58.16 56.07
C LYS A 277 -87.52 59.45 56.85
N GLN A 278 -86.47 60.27 56.82
CA GLN A 278 -86.47 61.58 57.50
C GLN A 278 -87.50 62.54 56.90
N HIS A 279 -87.70 62.51 55.59
CA HIS A 279 -88.75 63.26 54.92
C HIS A 279 -90.13 62.83 55.42
N TYR A 280 -90.43 61.53 55.41
CA TYR A 280 -91.69 60.98 55.91
C TYR A 280 -91.87 61.23 57.42
N GLU A 281 -90.82 61.19 58.23
CA GLU A 281 -90.89 61.57 59.65
C GLU A 281 -91.28 63.04 59.82
N LYS A 282 -90.70 63.95 59.02
CA LYS A 282 -91.08 65.37 59.01
C LYS A 282 -92.51 65.57 58.50
N GLU A 283 -92.92 64.88 57.45
CA GLU A 283 -94.29 64.94 56.94
C GLU A 283 -95.30 64.41 57.95
N CYS A 284 -95.02 63.29 58.61
CA CYS A 284 -95.84 62.78 59.71
C CYS A 284 -95.91 63.76 60.88
N GLY A 285 -94.80 64.44 61.21
CA GLY A 285 -94.78 65.51 62.21
C GLY A 285 -95.67 66.69 61.80
N ARG A 286 -95.51 67.19 60.58
CA ARG A 286 -96.32 68.27 59.98
C ARG A 286 -97.80 67.90 59.92
N LEU A 287 -98.12 66.69 59.49
CA LEU A 287 -99.49 66.15 59.47
C LEU A 287 -100.04 65.99 60.88
N GLY A 288 -99.20 65.62 61.85
CA GLY A 288 -99.55 65.59 63.27
C GLY A 288 -99.87 66.98 63.82
N GLU A 289 -99.08 67.99 63.47
CA GLU A 289 -99.35 69.40 63.79
C GLU A 289 -100.63 69.91 63.12
N GLU A 290 -100.86 69.57 61.84
CA GLU A 290 -102.09 69.87 61.12
C GLU A 290 -103.29 69.19 61.77
N ALA A 291 -103.18 67.92 62.16
CA ALA A 291 -104.22 67.20 62.88
C ALA A 291 -104.50 67.81 64.26
N ALA A 292 -103.46 68.22 65.00
CA ALA A 292 -103.60 68.92 66.27
C ALA A 292 -104.26 70.29 66.10
N ARG A 293 -103.89 71.02 65.04
CA ARG A 293 -104.49 72.31 64.69
C ARG A 293 -105.95 72.14 64.31
N LEU A 294 -106.28 71.17 63.45
CA LEU A 294 -107.65 70.83 63.07
C LEU A 294 -108.43 70.34 64.29
N GLY A 295 -107.81 69.59 65.21
CA GLY A 295 -108.39 69.21 66.49
C GLY A 295 -108.69 70.43 67.37
N ALA A 296 -107.80 71.41 67.44
CA ALA A 296 -108.02 72.67 68.15
C ALA A 296 -109.05 73.58 67.47
N GLU A 297 -109.15 73.55 66.15
CA GLU A 297 -110.20 74.21 65.37
C GLU A 297 -111.55 73.49 65.54
N LEU A 298 -111.55 72.17 65.67
CA LEU A 298 -112.71 71.36 66.01
C LEU A 298 -113.16 71.63 67.46
N GLU A 299 -112.24 71.76 68.41
CA GLU A 299 -112.57 72.18 69.76
C GLU A 299 -113.09 73.61 69.81
N ARG A 300 -112.47 74.54 69.07
CA ARG A 300 -112.96 75.91 68.95
C ARG A 300 -114.37 75.92 68.38
N SER A 301 -114.61 75.24 67.26
CA SER A 301 -115.95 75.10 66.68
C SER A 301 -116.92 74.33 67.59
N SER A 302 -116.47 73.37 68.41
CA SER A 302 -117.28 72.70 69.42
C SER A 302 -117.66 73.62 70.59
N ARG A 303 -116.73 74.49 71.02
CA ARG A 303 -117.01 75.59 71.96
C ARG A 303 -117.92 76.62 71.34
N GLU A 304 -117.75 76.90 70.04
CA GLU A 304 -118.62 77.79 69.27
C GLU A 304 -120.02 77.19 69.14
N VAL A 305 -120.14 75.88 68.90
CA VAL A 305 -121.40 75.13 68.91
C VAL A 305 -122.01 75.08 70.30
N SER A 306 -121.21 74.98 71.36
CA SER A 306 -121.70 75.06 72.75
C SER A 306 -122.18 76.46 73.09
N ARG A 307 -121.45 77.49 72.67
CA ARG A 307 -121.86 78.90 72.74
C ARG A 307 -123.09 79.16 71.86
N LEU A 308 -123.20 78.51 70.70
CA LEU A 308 -124.37 78.57 69.83
C LEU A 308 -125.55 77.81 70.41
N LYS A 309 -125.34 76.76 71.21
CA LYS A 309 -126.37 76.09 72.01
C LYS A 309 -126.82 76.94 73.19
N GLU A 310 -125.91 77.65 73.87
CA GLU A 310 -126.26 78.68 74.85
C GLU A 310 -127.01 79.84 74.19
N TRP A 311 -126.59 80.26 72.99
CA TRP A 311 -127.34 81.21 72.16
C TRP A 311 -128.66 80.63 71.65
N GLN A 312 -128.78 79.31 71.44
CA GLN A 312 -130.01 78.63 71.07
C GLN A 312 -131.00 78.60 72.24
N ASP A 313 -130.52 78.53 73.48
CA ASP A 313 -131.35 78.63 74.69
C ASP A 313 -131.69 80.09 75.04
N VAL A 314 -130.85 81.05 74.64
CA VAL A 314 -131.20 82.49 74.63
C VAL A 314 -132.18 82.81 73.49
N LEU A 315 -132.05 82.19 72.32
CA LEU A 315 -132.96 82.34 71.17
C LEU A 315 -134.32 81.71 71.46
N LYS A 316 -134.42 80.56 72.12
CA LYS A 316 -135.72 80.04 72.63
C LYS A 316 -136.41 81.00 73.62
N LYS A 317 -135.66 81.92 74.25
CA LYS A 317 -136.17 82.95 75.16
C LYS A 317 -136.49 84.28 74.46
N VAL A 318 -135.96 84.50 73.25
CA VAL A 318 -136.18 85.69 72.42
C VAL A 318 -137.17 85.41 71.26
N GLU A 319 -137.30 84.16 70.82
CA GLU A 319 -138.27 83.66 69.83
C GLU A 319 -139.70 83.57 70.39
N ALA A 320 -139.87 83.69 71.72
CA ALA A 320 -141.16 83.98 72.33
C ALA A 320 -141.59 85.47 72.20
N ASP A 321 -140.63 86.39 71.98
CA ASP A 321 -140.87 87.85 71.94
C ASP A 321 -140.58 88.52 70.58
N LYS A 322 -139.98 87.81 69.61
CA LYS A 322 -139.69 88.31 68.25
C LYS A 322 -140.57 87.73 67.13
N LEU A 323 -141.70 87.11 67.49
CA LEU A 323 -142.78 86.77 66.55
C LEU A 323 -143.63 88.00 66.11
N ARG A 324 -143.13 89.22 66.36
CA ARG A 324 -143.80 90.49 66.00
C ARG A 324 -142.98 91.48 65.16
N GLU A 325 -141.72 91.24 64.82
CA GLU A 325 -140.89 92.30 64.19
C GLU A 325 -139.98 91.87 63.02
N GLU A 326 -140.21 90.71 62.38
CA GLU A 326 -139.51 90.33 61.13
C GLU A 326 -140.45 90.37 59.92
N GLN A 327 -140.90 91.57 59.59
CA GLN A 327 -141.30 91.95 58.24
C GLN A 327 -140.58 93.22 57.80
N THR A 328 -139.24 93.23 57.71
CA THR A 328 -138.55 94.04 56.69
C THR A 328 -137.05 93.77 56.61
N ALA A 329 -136.60 93.63 55.36
CA ALA A 329 -135.32 94.07 54.85
C ALA A 329 -134.14 93.09 54.86
N HIS A 330 -134.27 92.11 53.96
CA HIS A 330 -133.24 91.87 52.95
C HIS A 330 -132.79 93.19 52.30
N ALA A 331 -131.54 93.59 52.51
CA ALA A 331 -130.68 94.18 51.48
C ALA A 331 -129.32 94.56 52.08
N LYS A 332 -128.24 93.86 51.67
CA LYS A 332 -126.95 94.43 51.19
C LYS A 332 -125.83 93.38 51.18
N SER A 333 -126.01 92.39 50.31
CA SER A 333 -124.94 91.64 49.66
C SER A 333 -124.54 92.39 48.39
N ARG A 334 -123.51 93.25 48.45
CA ARG A 334 -122.94 93.88 47.24
C ARG A 334 -121.55 94.52 47.37
N SER A 335 -120.72 94.16 48.36
CA SER A 335 -119.35 94.70 48.50
C SER A 335 -118.23 93.64 48.47
N ALA A 336 -118.52 92.38 48.15
CA ALA A 336 -117.54 91.29 48.15
C ALA A 336 -116.88 91.00 46.78
N ALA A 337 -117.18 91.78 45.73
CA ALA A 337 -116.76 91.48 44.36
C ALA A 337 -115.51 92.25 43.86
N GLU A 338 -115.02 93.24 44.59
CA GLU A 338 -113.90 94.11 44.10
C GLU A 338 -112.51 93.73 44.65
N ALA A 339 -112.42 92.80 45.61
CA ALA A 339 -111.12 92.38 46.19
C ALA A 339 -110.37 91.31 45.35
N ALA A 340 -111.04 90.62 44.41
CA ALA A 340 -110.45 89.52 43.65
C ALA A 340 -109.59 89.95 42.43
N ALA A 341 -109.58 91.23 42.08
CA ALA A 341 -108.89 91.73 40.87
C ALA A 341 -107.42 92.15 41.10
N ALA A 342 -106.94 92.21 42.34
CA ALA A 342 -105.58 92.67 42.67
C ALA A 342 -104.53 91.55 42.72
N GLU A 343 -104.91 90.32 43.08
CA GLU A 343 -103.98 89.19 43.25
C GLU A 343 -103.48 88.57 41.93
N ALA A 344 -104.18 88.82 40.81
CA ALA A 344 -103.79 88.30 39.49
C ALA A 344 -102.53 88.99 38.92
N ARG A 345 -102.22 90.22 39.34
CA ARG A 345 -101.07 90.99 38.81
C ARG A 345 -99.72 90.66 39.46
N GLN A 346 -99.68 90.00 40.63
CA GLN A 346 -98.44 89.57 41.28
C GLN A 346 -97.88 88.24 40.74
N ARG A 347 -98.72 87.36 40.20
CA ARG A 347 -98.30 86.06 39.64
C ARG A 347 -97.60 86.17 38.27
N GLU A 348 -97.87 87.23 37.51
CA GLU A 348 -97.25 87.44 36.19
C GLU A 348 -95.78 87.92 36.27
N ALA A 349 -95.38 88.56 37.37
CA ALA A 349 -94.02 89.07 37.57
C ALA A 349 -93.00 87.98 37.96
N LEU A 350 -93.42 86.94 38.67
CA LEU A 350 -92.55 85.83 39.10
C LEU A 350 -92.19 84.88 37.95
N LEU A 351 -93.11 84.66 37.00
CA LEU A 351 -92.88 83.77 35.86
C LEU A 351 -91.92 84.37 34.81
N ARG A 352 -91.80 85.71 34.71
CA ARG A 352 -90.82 86.36 33.82
C ARG A 352 -89.37 86.25 34.33
N ALA A 353 -89.15 86.04 35.63
CA ALA A 353 -87.81 85.86 36.20
C ALA A 353 -87.26 84.43 36.02
N GLU A 354 -88.12 83.40 36.06
CA GLU A 354 -87.71 82.01 35.86
C GLU A 354 -87.34 81.68 34.41
N VAL A 355 -87.94 82.36 33.43
CA VAL A 355 -87.62 82.18 32.00
C VAL A 355 -86.22 82.73 31.69
N LYS A 356 -85.85 83.88 32.28
CA LYS A 356 -84.52 84.49 32.09
C LYS A 356 -83.38 83.66 32.70
N ALA A 357 -83.62 83.00 33.84
CA ALA A 357 -82.64 82.10 34.47
C ALA A 357 -82.44 80.76 33.71
N ARG A 358 -83.42 80.32 32.91
CA ARG A 358 -83.29 79.13 32.05
C ARG A 358 -82.53 79.43 30.75
N GLU A 359 -82.65 80.64 30.21
CA GLU A 359 -81.90 81.09 29.03
C GLU A 359 -80.38 81.21 29.32
N GLU A 360 -80.00 81.69 30.49
CA GLU A 360 -78.58 81.77 30.90
C GLU A 360 -77.94 80.38 31.15
N ARG A 361 -78.71 79.40 31.61
CA ARG A 361 -78.25 78.00 31.73
C ARG A 361 -78.14 77.29 30.38
N ALA A 362 -78.97 77.64 29.40
CA ALA A 362 -78.86 77.13 28.03
C ALA A 362 -77.64 77.70 27.30
N ALA A 363 -77.28 78.97 27.54
CA ALA A 363 -76.08 79.59 26.98
C ALA A 363 -74.76 78.98 27.53
N ALA A 364 -74.72 78.58 28.80
CA ALA A 364 -73.56 77.89 29.39
C ALA A 364 -73.37 76.46 28.84
N GLY A 365 -74.47 75.75 28.52
CA GLY A 365 -74.43 74.42 27.89
C GLY A 365 -73.90 74.44 26.46
N ALA A 366 -74.17 75.51 25.70
CA ALA A 366 -73.67 75.67 24.32
C ALA A 366 -72.15 75.85 24.26
N ALA A 367 -71.54 76.58 25.21
CA ALA A 367 -70.09 76.78 25.29
C ALA A 367 -69.34 75.49 25.67
N ALA A 368 -69.91 74.64 26.53
CA ALA A 368 -69.32 73.35 26.91
C ALA A 368 -69.30 72.34 25.74
N LEU A 369 -70.34 72.34 24.90
CA LEU A 369 -70.43 71.49 23.71
C LEU A 369 -69.41 71.91 22.62
N GLU A 370 -69.07 73.20 22.54
CA GLU A 370 -68.05 73.68 21.61
C GLU A 370 -66.62 73.31 22.05
N GLY A 371 -66.37 73.26 23.37
CA GLY A 371 -65.13 72.71 23.94
C GLY A 371 -64.95 71.22 23.65
N GLN A 372 -66.03 70.43 23.78
CA GLN A 372 -66.02 69.00 23.44
C GLN A 372 -65.80 68.75 21.93
N ARG A 373 -66.32 69.61 21.05
CA ARG A 373 -66.08 69.51 19.59
C ARG A 373 -64.60 69.72 19.24
N LYS A 374 -63.92 70.67 19.89
CA LYS A 374 -62.47 70.91 19.68
C LYS A 374 -61.61 69.77 20.22
N ALA A 375 -61.98 69.19 21.37
CA ALA A 375 -61.33 67.97 21.89
C ALA A 375 -61.53 66.77 20.94
N HIS A 376 -62.73 66.62 20.36
CA HIS A 376 -62.99 65.56 19.39
C HIS A 376 -62.22 65.73 18.07
N SER A 377 -62.00 66.97 17.59
CA SER A 377 -61.17 67.19 16.39
C SER A 377 -59.69 66.89 16.63
N LEU A 378 -59.16 67.15 17.83
CA LEU A 378 -57.79 66.79 18.20
C LEU A 378 -57.62 65.27 18.27
N LEU A 379 -58.56 64.55 18.89
CA LEU A 379 -58.55 63.09 18.91
C LEU A 379 -58.68 62.48 17.51
N GLN A 380 -59.42 63.11 16.58
CA GLN A 380 -59.48 62.64 15.19
C GLN A 380 -58.17 62.84 14.41
N LEU A 381 -57.37 63.86 14.76
CA LEU A 381 -56.04 64.05 14.19
C LEU A 381 -55.05 62.99 14.73
N GLU A 382 -55.05 62.75 16.04
CA GLU A 382 -54.23 61.70 16.65
C GLU A 382 -54.59 60.31 16.10
N LEU A 383 -55.88 60.04 15.87
CA LEU A 383 -56.33 58.78 15.28
C LEU A 383 -55.84 58.60 13.83
N LYS A 384 -55.76 59.68 13.05
CA LYS A 384 -55.17 59.66 11.69
C LYS A 384 -53.66 59.45 11.71
N GLU A 385 -52.95 60.02 12.68
CA GLU A 385 -51.52 59.79 12.84
C GLU A 385 -51.22 58.35 13.26
N VAL A 386 -52.00 57.78 14.19
CA VAL A 386 -51.90 56.36 14.58
C VAL A 386 -52.23 55.44 13.40
N GLN A 387 -53.23 55.77 12.58
CA GLN A 387 -53.54 55.00 11.36
C GLN A 387 -52.40 55.07 10.33
N LYS A 388 -51.75 56.22 10.17
CA LYS A 388 -50.58 56.37 9.28
C LYS A 388 -49.37 55.59 9.81
N ALA A 389 -49.13 55.61 11.12
CA ALA A 389 -48.08 54.81 11.76
C ALA A 389 -48.35 53.30 11.63
N LEU A 390 -49.61 52.88 11.75
CA LEU A 390 -50.02 51.49 11.52
C LEU A 390 -49.76 51.07 10.07
N GLY A 391 -50.07 51.93 9.11
CA GLY A 391 -49.79 51.72 7.69
C GLY A 391 -48.29 51.51 7.41
N ALA A 392 -47.43 52.36 7.98
CA ALA A 392 -45.98 52.22 7.87
C ALA A 392 -45.47 50.92 8.53
N MET A 393 -45.95 50.58 9.72
CA MET A 393 -45.59 49.33 10.40
C MET A 393 -46.03 48.10 9.60
N THR A 394 -47.17 48.17 8.91
CA THR A 394 -47.62 47.07 8.02
C THR A 394 -46.78 46.97 6.75
N SER A 395 -46.34 48.09 6.15
CA SER A 395 -45.43 48.03 5.00
C SER A 395 -44.07 47.47 5.40
N ASP A 396 -43.55 47.86 6.56
CA ASP A 396 -42.27 47.38 7.08
C ASP A 396 -42.33 45.90 7.44
N ARG A 397 -43.45 45.45 8.04
CA ARG A 397 -43.71 44.03 8.29
C ARG A 397 -43.76 43.22 6.99
N ASN A 398 -44.38 43.75 5.94
CA ASN A 398 -44.47 43.08 4.64
C ASN A 398 -43.11 43.05 3.92
N ALA A 399 -42.32 44.11 4.02
CA ALA A 399 -40.96 44.15 3.50
C ALA A 399 -40.05 43.13 4.24
N ALA A 400 -40.16 43.06 5.57
CA ALA A 400 -39.44 42.06 6.37
C ALA A 400 -39.89 40.62 6.08
N ALA A 401 -41.17 40.40 5.77
CA ALA A 401 -41.68 39.10 5.34
C ALA A 401 -41.11 38.70 3.96
N ALA A 402 -41.11 39.62 2.99
CA ALA A 402 -40.51 39.38 1.67
C ALA A 402 -39.02 39.06 1.77
N GLN A 403 -38.28 39.77 2.62
CA GLN A 403 -36.86 39.52 2.85
C GLN A 403 -36.61 38.15 3.51
N ARG A 404 -37.47 37.70 4.42
CA ARG A 404 -37.40 36.35 5.01
C ARG A 404 -37.69 35.26 3.98
N ASP A 405 -38.65 35.47 3.09
CA ASP A 405 -38.96 34.51 2.02
C ASP A 405 -37.83 34.43 0.99
N GLU A 406 -37.17 35.54 0.70
CA GLU A 406 -35.97 35.56 -0.16
C GLU A 406 -34.79 34.84 0.50
N GLN A 407 -34.57 35.04 1.81
CA GLN A 407 -33.57 34.28 2.58
C GLN A 407 -33.89 32.79 2.64
N ARG A 408 -35.17 32.40 2.75
CA ARG A 408 -35.60 30.99 2.69
C ARG A 408 -35.31 30.38 1.33
N ARG A 409 -35.65 31.07 0.23
CA ARG A 409 -35.34 30.62 -1.13
C ARG A 409 -33.84 30.49 -1.38
N ALA A 410 -33.03 31.41 -0.83
CA ALA A 410 -31.57 31.32 -0.91
C ALA A 410 -31.03 30.12 -0.12
N ALA A 411 -31.56 29.87 1.08
CA ALA A 411 -31.21 28.69 1.89
C ALA A 411 -31.61 27.38 1.19
N GLU A 412 -32.80 27.31 0.58
CA GLU A 412 -33.25 26.16 -0.19
C GLU A 412 -32.36 25.88 -1.41
N LYS A 413 -31.92 26.92 -2.13
CA LYS A 413 -30.96 26.78 -3.23
C LYS A 413 -29.62 26.23 -2.76
N LEU A 414 -29.07 26.77 -1.67
CA LEU A 414 -27.81 26.26 -1.10
C LEU A 414 -27.97 24.82 -0.60
N GLN A 415 -29.11 24.47 -0.03
CA GLN A 415 -29.38 23.10 0.42
C GLN A 415 -29.49 22.13 -0.75
N ALA A 416 -30.11 22.53 -1.86
CA ALA A 416 -30.15 21.74 -3.10
C ALA A 416 -28.74 21.56 -3.70
N GLU A 417 -27.91 22.61 -3.68
CA GLU A 417 -26.53 22.56 -4.16
C GLU A 417 -25.66 21.63 -3.30
N ILE A 418 -25.81 21.68 -1.97
CA ILE A 418 -25.15 20.73 -1.05
C ILE A 418 -25.58 19.29 -1.34
N GLN A 419 -26.87 19.04 -1.58
CA GLN A 419 -27.35 17.70 -1.92
C GLN A 419 -26.78 17.19 -3.25
N ARG A 420 -26.73 18.06 -4.27
CA ARG A 420 -26.11 17.76 -5.56
C ARG A 420 -24.62 17.42 -5.39
N LEU A 421 -23.87 18.21 -4.66
CA LEU A 421 -22.44 17.95 -4.41
C LEU A 421 -22.21 16.65 -3.62
N ARG A 422 -23.10 16.30 -2.69
CA ARG A 422 -23.04 15.00 -1.99
C ARG A 422 -23.28 13.83 -2.94
N LEU A 423 -24.23 13.95 -3.86
CA LEU A 423 -24.48 12.93 -4.90
C LEU A 423 -23.28 12.80 -5.85
N GLU A 424 -22.69 13.92 -6.29
CA GLU A 424 -21.49 13.90 -7.12
C GLU A 424 -20.29 13.28 -6.39
N ALA A 425 -20.09 13.57 -5.11
CA ALA A 425 -19.04 12.94 -4.30
C ALA A 425 -19.28 11.43 -4.15
N ALA A 426 -20.51 11.00 -3.84
CA ALA A 426 -20.85 9.59 -3.73
C ALA A 426 -20.67 8.83 -5.05
N ASN A 427 -20.92 9.48 -6.20
CA ASN A 427 -20.67 8.89 -7.51
C ASN A 427 -19.17 8.75 -7.80
N ARG A 428 -18.35 9.76 -7.46
CA ARG A 428 -16.88 9.66 -7.58
C ARG A 428 -16.31 8.56 -6.70
N ASP A 429 -16.84 8.37 -5.50
CA ASP A 429 -16.39 7.30 -4.61
C ASP A 429 -16.79 5.90 -5.14
N LYS A 430 -17.97 5.78 -5.76
CA LYS A 430 -18.36 4.55 -6.49
C LYS A 430 -17.44 4.29 -7.68
N GLU A 431 -17.13 5.29 -8.49
CA GLU A 431 -16.21 5.16 -9.63
C GLU A 431 -14.81 4.76 -9.17
N ARG A 432 -14.30 5.33 -8.08
CA ARG A 432 -13.03 4.92 -7.46
C ARG A 432 -13.07 3.47 -6.98
N ALA A 433 -14.14 3.06 -6.31
CA ALA A 433 -14.30 1.69 -5.84
C ALA A 433 -14.34 0.67 -7.01
N VAL A 434 -15.01 1.02 -8.11
CA VAL A 434 -15.03 0.19 -9.34
C VAL A 434 -13.64 0.13 -9.98
N ALA A 435 -12.94 1.27 -10.08
CA ALA A 435 -11.58 1.30 -10.62
C ALA A 435 -10.58 0.51 -9.76
N GLU A 436 -10.68 0.59 -8.44
CA GLU A 436 -9.88 -0.22 -7.52
C GLU A 436 -10.19 -1.71 -7.63
N ALA A 437 -11.47 -2.08 -7.76
CA ALA A 437 -11.86 -3.47 -7.96
C ALA A 437 -11.29 -4.03 -9.27
N ALA A 438 -11.39 -3.28 -10.37
CA ALA A 438 -10.82 -3.66 -11.66
C ALA A 438 -9.29 -3.79 -11.60
N ALA A 439 -8.60 -2.88 -10.88
CA ALA A 439 -7.15 -2.98 -10.67
C ALA A 439 -6.75 -4.21 -9.85
N ARG A 440 -7.53 -4.56 -8.81
CA ARG A 440 -7.30 -5.78 -8.01
C ARG A 440 -7.51 -7.05 -8.84
N GLU A 441 -8.54 -7.06 -9.69
CA GLU A 441 -8.82 -8.20 -10.57
C GLU A 441 -7.73 -8.39 -11.63
N ALA A 442 -7.25 -7.30 -12.24
CA ALA A 442 -6.11 -7.34 -13.17
C ALA A 442 -4.82 -7.83 -12.48
N ALA A 443 -4.55 -7.36 -11.27
CA ALA A 443 -3.39 -7.82 -10.49
C ALA A 443 -3.52 -9.30 -10.08
N ALA A 444 -4.73 -9.78 -9.77
CA ALA A 444 -4.99 -11.18 -9.48
C ALA A 444 -4.80 -12.07 -10.73
N ALA A 445 -5.25 -11.60 -11.89
CA ALA A 445 -5.06 -12.31 -13.16
C ALA A 445 -3.57 -12.45 -13.54
N GLU A 446 -2.78 -11.39 -13.39
CA GLU A 446 -1.33 -11.45 -13.62
C GLU A 446 -0.62 -12.38 -12.63
N ARG A 447 -1.01 -12.36 -11.34
CA ARG A 447 -0.49 -13.31 -10.35
C ARG A 447 -0.83 -14.75 -10.71
N ALA A 448 -2.05 -15.03 -11.15
CA ALA A 448 -2.47 -16.37 -11.56
C ALA A 448 -1.67 -16.86 -12.78
N LYS A 449 -1.39 -15.95 -13.74
CA LYS A 449 -0.57 -16.25 -14.92
C LYS A 449 0.88 -16.57 -14.55
N LEU A 450 1.50 -15.76 -13.69
CA LEU A 450 2.85 -16.01 -13.19
C LEU A 450 2.94 -17.30 -12.37
N GLN A 451 1.91 -17.59 -11.57
CA GLN A 451 1.84 -18.85 -10.81
C GLN A 451 1.76 -20.06 -11.75
N ALA A 452 0.93 -19.99 -12.81
CA ALA A 452 0.84 -21.05 -13.80
C ALA A 452 2.18 -21.30 -14.53
N GLN A 453 2.91 -20.23 -14.87
CA GLN A 453 4.24 -20.33 -15.47
C GLN A 453 5.27 -20.95 -14.52
N LEU A 454 5.21 -20.62 -13.23
CA LEU A 454 6.07 -21.22 -12.21
C LEU A 454 5.76 -22.71 -12.04
N ASP A 455 4.49 -23.07 -12.01
CA ASP A 455 4.05 -24.47 -11.90
C ASP A 455 4.49 -25.28 -13.13
N GLU A 456 4.40 -24.71 -14.34
CA GLU A 456 4.86 -25.34 -15.58
C GLU A 456 6.39 -25.52 -15.59
N ALA A 457 7.16 -24.49 -15.22
CA ALA A 457 8.61 -24.60 -15.07
C ALA A 457 9.00 -25.64 -14.01
N SER A 458 8.24 -25.76 -12.92
CA SER A 458 8.47 -26.78 -11.89
C SER A 458 8.22 -28.20 -12.40
N ARG A 459 7.19 -28.39 -13.25
CA ARG A 459 6.89 -29.67 -13.90
C ARG A 459 7.97 -30.06 -14.90
N GLU A 460 8.45 -29.10 -15.70
CA GLU A 460 9.57 -29.31 -16.63
C GLU A 460 10.86 -29.66 -15.89
N ALA A 461 11.16 -28.99 -14.79
CA ALA A 461 12.30 -29.33 -13.94
C ALA A 461 12.17 -30.74 -13.32
N ALA A 462 10.97 -31.11 -12.87
CA ALA A 462 10.70 -32.45 -12.34
C ALA A 462 10.84 -33.53 -13.42
N LEU A 463 10.34 -33.28 -14.65
CA LEU A 463 10.51 -34.17 -15.80
C LEU A 463 11.99 -34.32 -16.17
N SER A 464 12.74 -33.22 -16.22
CA SER A 464 14.17 -33.21 -16.51
C SER A 464 14.95 -34.03 -15.47
N LYS A 465 14.60 -33.87 -14.19
CA LYS A 465 15.19 -34.65 -13.10
C LYS A 465 14.86 -36.13 -13.20
N ALA A 466 13.59 -36.48 -13.50
CA ALA A 466 13.17 -37.87 -13.67
C ALA A 466 13.87 -38.55 -14.85
N LEU A 467 14.06 -37.83 -15.96
CA LEU A 467 14.84 -38.31 -17.11
C LEU A 467 16.31 -38.53 -16.75
N ALA A 468 16.93 -37.58 -16.04
CA ALA A 468 18.32 -37.72 -15.59
C ALA A 468 18.50 -38.91 -14.63
N GLU A 469 17.56 -39.12 -13.70
CA GLU A 469 17.57 -40.26 -12.79
C GLU A 469 17.37 -41.59 -13.52
N GLY A 470 16.50 -41.63 -14.54
CA GLY A 470 16.32 -42.78 -15.43
C GLY A 470 17.61 -43.16 -16.14
N TRP A 471 18.27 -42.17 -16.77
CA TRP A 471 19.56 -42.38 -17.45
C TRP A 471 20.65 -42.87 -16.48
N GLN A 472 20.70 -42.33 -15.26
CA GLN A 472 21.66 -42.81 -14.25
C GLN A 472 21.39 -44.24 -13.77
N ARG A 473 20.14 -44.71 -13.81
CA ARG A 473 19.83 -46.13 -13.55
C ARG A 473 20.31 -47.00 -14.69
N ASP A 474 20.00 -46.63 -15.93
CA ASP A 474 20.39 -47.41 -17.11
C ASP A 474 21.92 -47.53 -17.23
N VAL A 475 22.65 -46.45 -16.95
CA VAL A 475 24.13 -46.48 -16.90
C VAL A 475 24.65 -47.38 -15.78
N ARG A 476 24.01 -47.37 -14.59
CA ARG A 476 24.38 -48.28 -13.50
C ARG A 476 24.11 -49.73 -13.86
N GLU A 477 22.97 -50.01 -14.47
CA GLU A 477 22.58 -51.36 -14.87
C GLU A 477 23.51 -51.89 -15.98
N ALA A 478 23.87 -51.04 -16.95
CA ALA A 478 24.86 -51.37 -17.98
C ALA A 478 26.23 -51.68 -17.37
N ARG A 479 26.70 -50.86 -16.42
CA ARG A 479 27.97 -51.11 -15.70
C ARG A 479 27.94 -52.41 -14.91
N GLN A 480 26.82 -52.74 -14.26
CA GLN A 480 26.65 -53.99 -13.55
C GLN A 480 26.65 -55.20 -14.49
N ARG A 481 26.02 -55.10 -15.66
CA ARG A 481 26.06 -56.15 -16.69
C ARG A 481 27.48 -56.38 -17.21
N VAL A 482 28.23 -55.31 -17.48
CA VAL A 482 29.65 -55.41 -17.88
C VAL A 482 30.48 -56.07 -16.77
N ALA A 483 30.32 -55.64 -15.51
CA ALA A 483 31.04 -56.22 -14.39
C ALA A 483 30.70 -57.72 -14.16
N ALA A 484 29.43 -58.10 -14.37
CA ALA A 484 28.99 -59.49 -14.27
C ALA A 484 29.61 -60.38 -15.39
N GLU A 485 29.67 -59.88 -16.62
CA GLU A 485 30.30 -60.59 -17.73
C GLU A 485 31.83 -60.67 -17.57
N GLU A 486 32.48 -59.63 -17.04
CA GLU A 486 33.89 -59.69 -16.68
C GLU A 486 34.18 -60.70 -15.57
N ALA A 487 33.29 -60.82 -14.58
CA ALA A 487 33.41 -61.82 -13.51
C ALA A 487 33.26 -63.25 -14.07
N ARG A 488 32.27 -63.49 -14.93
CA ARG A 488 32.10 -64.78 -15.63
C ARG A 488 33.29 -65.13 -16.50
N GLY A 489 33.85 -64.14 -17.21
CA GLY A 489 35.08 -64.32 -17.99
C GLY A 489 36.29 -64.71 -17.14
N LYS A 490 36.43 -64.11 -15.95
CA LYS A 490 37.49 -64.47 -14.99
C LYS A 490 37.29 -65.85 -14.37
N GLU A 491 36.05 -66.26 -14.08
CA GLU A 491 35.74 -67.63 -13.64
C GLU A 491 36.05 -68.65 -14.73
N ALA A 492 35.63 -68.41 -15.97
CA ALA A 492 35.95 -69.28 -17.10
C ALA A 492 37.47 -69.41 -17.32
N LEU A 493 38.25 -68.32 -17.14
CA LEU A 493 39.71 -68.37 -17.18
C LEU A 493 40.30 -69.23 -16.04
N ARG A 494 39.78 -69.11 -14.82
CA ARG A 494 40.20 -69.94 -13.68
C ARG A 494 39.86 -71.41 -13.88
N GLU A 495 38.68 -71.72 -14.40
CA GLU A 495 38.29 -73.09 -14.76
C GLU A 495 39.21 -73.64 -15.84
N LEU A 496 39.63 -72.81 -16.81
CA LEU A 496 40.57 -73.21 -17.83
C LEU A 496 41.98 -73.47 -17.29
N GLU A 497 42.45 -72.63 -16.36
CA GLU A 497 43.72 -72.82 -15.67
C GLU A 497 43.69 -74.05 -14.77
N ALA A 498 42.58 -74.30 -14.07
CA ALA A 498 42.36 -75.52 -13.28
C ALA A 498 42.32 -76.77 -14.16
N ALA A 499 41.64 -76.73 -15.31
CA ALA A 499 41.62 -77.83 -16.27
C ALA A 499 43.01 -78.08 -16.89
N LYS A 500 43.79 -77.02 -17.16
CA LYS A 500 45.20 -77.13 -17.58
C LYS A 500 46.09 -77.73 -16.48
N ALA A 501 45.87 -77.35 -15.22
CA ALA A 501 46.59 -77.92 -14.08
C ALA A 501 46.29 -79.42 -13.91
N GLN A 502 45.01 -79.83 -14.00
CA GLN A 502 44.60 -81.23 -13.98
C GLN A 502 45.18 -82.05 -15.15
N LEU A 503 45.31 -81.45 -16.35
CA LEU A 503 46.00 -82.05 -17.50
C LEU A 503 47.52 -82.15 -17.31
N SER A 504 48.12 -81.29 -16.49
CA SER A 504 49.54 -81.35 -16.16
C SER A 504 49.87 -82.33 -15.02
N GLU A 505 48.94 -82.55 -14.08
CA GLU A 505 49.05 -83.57 -13.02
C GLU A 505 48.68 -84.99 -13.49
N GLY A 506 47.85 -85.13 -14.53
CA GLY A 506 47.49 -86.42 -15.15
C GLY A 506 48.55 -87.04 -16.07
N ARG A 507 49.83 -86.60 -16.02
CA ARG A 507 50.93 -87.19 -16.79
C ARG A 507 51.73 -88.24 -15.99
N VAL A 508 51.07 -89.27 -15.45
CA VAL A 508 51.77 -90.53 -15.12
C VAL A 508 50.99 -91.78 -15.53
N GLU A 509 49.66 -91.81 -15.63
CA GLU A 509 48.99 -93.05 -16.07
C GLU A 509 47.83 -92.81 -17.04
N VAL A 510 47.77 -93.71 -18.03
CA VAL A 510 46.70 -93.93 -19.03
C VAL A 510 46.91 -93.26 -20.40
N ALA A 511 47.84 -93.85 -21.16
CA ALA A 511 47.92 -93.79 -22.62
C ALA A 511 46.78 -94.55 -23.35
N ARG A 512 45.55 -94.61 -22.82
CA ARG A 512 44.39 -95.24 -23.49
C ARG A 512 43.07 -94.46 -23.48
N SER A 513 43.06 -93.18 -23.09
CA SER A 513 41.90 -92.28 -23.24
C SER A 513 42.22 -90.98 -23.99
N GLY A 514 43.34 -90.94 -24.74
CA GLY A 514 43.79 -89.76 -25.49
C GLY A 514 42.74 -89.16 -26.44
N ALA A 515 41.91 -89.99 -27.06
CA ALA A 515 40.83 -89.50 -27.94
C ALA A 515 39.68 -88.81 -27.18
N ALA A 516 39.37 -89.24 -25.94
CA ALA A 516 38.34 -88.61 -25.12
C ALA A 516 38.82 -87.29 -24.51
N ALA A 517 40.09 -87.25 -24.09
CA ALA A 517 40.73 -86.04 -23.58
C ALA A 517 40.97 -84.99 -24.69
N GLU A 518 41.35 -85.41 -25.90
CA GLU A 518 41.45 -84.51 -27.05
C GLU A 518 40.08 -84.02 -27.54
N SER A 519 39.05 -84.88 -27.52
CA SER A 519 37.66 -84.49 -27.78
C SER A 519 37.21 -83.41 -26.80
N GLN A 520 37.38 -83.61 -25.49
CA GLN A 520 37.05 -82.62 -24.47
C GLN A 520 37.88 -81.35 -24.57
N ALA A 521 39.18 -81.45 -24.86
CA ALA A 521 40.03 -80.28 -25.09
C ALA A 521 39.62 -79.50 -26.35
N SER A 522 39.19 -80.18 -27.42
CA SER A 522 38.68 -79.52 -28.63
C SER A 522 37.33 -78.85 -28.39
N ALA A 523 36.45 -79.49 -27.60
CA ALA A 523 35.17 -78.92 -27.20
C ALA A 523 35.36 -77.67 -26.34
N LEU A 524 36.27 -77.71 -25.35
CA LEU A 524 36.62 -76.55 -24.53
C LEU A 524 37.29 -75.43 -25.33
N ARG A 525 38.14 -75.75 -26.32
CA ARG A 525 38.72 -74.75 -27.24
C ARG A 525 37.64 -74.11 -28.12
N SER A 526 36.65 -74.89 -28.59
CA SER A 526 35.53 -74.34 -29.36
C SER A 526 34.63 -73.44 -28.51
N GLN A 527 34.39 -73.81 -27.25
CA GLN A 527 33.64 -72.99 -26.30
C GLN A 527 34.40 -71.71 -25.94
N LEU A 528 35.72 -71.78 -25.75
CA LEU A 528 36.56 -70.60 -25.56
C LEU A 528 36.51 -69.67 -26.76
N ALA A 529 36.66 -70.21 -27.98
CA ALA A 529 36.59 -69.42 -29.20
C ALA A 529 35.22 -68.75 -29.35
N ALA A 530 34.12 -69.47 -29.06
CA ALA A 530 32.78 -68.90 -29.07
C ALA A 530 32.60 -67.80 -28.01
N ARG A 531 33.15 -67.98 -26.80
CA ARG A 531 33.12 -66.98 -25.73
C ARG A 531 34.00 -65.77 -26.02
N GLU A 532 35.15 -65.95 -26.65
CA GLU A 532 36.00 -64.84 -27.11
C GLU A 532 35.31 -64.04 -28.23
N GLU A 533 34.57 -64.70 -29.12
CA GLU A 533 33.75 -64.05 -30.15
C GLU A 533 32.58 -63.26 -29.53
N GLU A 534 31.89 -63.82 -28.54
CA GLU A 534 30.87 -63.10 -27.75
C GLU A 534 31.47 -61.89 -27.03
N LEU A 535 32.64 -62.04 -26.42
CA LEU A 535 33.32 -60.97 -25.70
C LEU A 535 33.82 -59.87 -26.66
N ARG A 536 34.21 -60.23 -27.90
CA ARG A 536 34.48 -59.26 -28.98
C ARG A 536 33.20 -58.53 -29.40
N ARG A 537 32.08 -59.23 -29.58
CA ARG A 537 30.79 -58.58 -29.89
C ARG A 537 30.35 -57.62 -28.80
N VAL A 538 30.40 -58.05 -27.54
CA VAL A 538 30.07 -57.20 -26.38
C VAL A 538 30.99 -55.98 -26.29
N LYS A 539 32.28 -56.12 -26.58
CA LYS A 539 33.22 -54.98 -26.66
C LYS A 539 32.89 -54.03 -27.80
N CYS A 540 32.55 -54.55 -28.99
CA CYS A 540 32.11 -53.72 -30.11
C CYS A 540 30.80 -52.98 -29.80
N ASP A 541 29.84 -53.64 -29.15
CA ASP A 541 28.58 -53.05 -28.72
C ASP A 541 28.81 -52.00 -27.63
N ALA A 542 29.70 -52.26 -26.67
CA ALA A 542 30.10 -51.28 -25.65
C ALA A 542 30.74 -50.03 -26.25
N VAL A 543 31.64 -50.19 -27.24
CA VAL A 543 32.25 -49.06 -27.96
C VAL A 543 31.20 -48.31 -28.80
N SER A 544 30.25 -49.02 -29.41
CA SER A 544 29.13 -48.42 -30.13
C SER A 544 28.24 -47.57 -29.21
N VAL A 545 27.87 -48.11 -28.05
CA VAL A 545 27.08 -47.41 -27.01
C VAL A 545 27.85 -46.22 -26.46
N GLN A 546 29.15 -46.36 -26.23
CA GLN A 546 30.00 -45.25 -25.77
C GLN A 546 30.06 -44.11 -26.80
N LYS A 547 30.15 -44.45 -28.09
CA LYS A 547 30.14 -43.46 -29.18
C LYS A 547 28.76 -42.80 -29.37
N GLN A 548 27.68 -43.53 -29.08
CA GLN A 548 26.32 -42.96 -29.03
C GLN A 548 26.16 -42.02 -27.84
N LEU A 549 26.71 -42.36 -26.67
CA LEU A 549 26.74 -41.50 -25.49
C LEU A 549 27.54 -40.21 -25.73
N GLU A 550 28.72 -40.30 -26.35
CA GLU A 550 29.50 -39.10 -26.74
C GLU A 550 28.71 -38.19 -27.67
N LYS A 551 28.03 -38.74 -28.69
CA LYS A 551 27.15 -37.95 -29.57
C LYS A 551 25.95 -37.33 -28.85
N ALA A 552 25.38 -38.01 -27.85
CA ALA A 552 24.28 -37.48 -27.05
C ALA A 552 24.75 -36.34 -26.14
N ILE A 553 25.93 -36.47 -25.52
CA ILE A 553 26.57 -35.42 -24.72
C ILE A 553 26.86 -34.20 -25.60
N GLU A 554 27.40 -34.39 -26.80
CA GLU A 554 27.62 -33.28 -27.74
C GLU A 554 26.31 -32.58 -28.17
N ARG A 555 25.21 -33.31 -28.33
CA ARG A 555 23.89 -32.71 -28.62
C ARG A 555 23.40 -31.87 -27.45
N LEU A 556 23.45 -32.40 -26.24
CA LEU A 556 23.04 -31.67 -25.02
C LEU A 556 23.91 -30.44 -24.80
N GLN A 557 25.22 -30.50 -25.05
CA GLN A 557 26.10 -29.33 -24.97
C GLN A 557 25.70 -28.25 -25.98
N ARG A 558 25.39 -28.61 -27.24
CA ARG A 558 24.89 -27.64 -28.23
C ARG A 558 23.55 -27.02 -27.83
N GLU A 559 22.65 -27.78 -27.20
CA GLU A 559 21.37 -27.27 -26.70
C GLU A 559 21.56 -26.31 -25.51
N VAL A 560 22.47 -26.62 -24.59
CA VAL A 560 22.85 -25.74 -23.48
C VAL A 560 23.46 -24.43 -24.00
N ASP A 561 24.37 -24.51 -24.98
CA ASP A 561 24.99 -23.34 -25.60
C ASP A 561 23.94 -22.49 -26.35
N ALA A 562 23.00 -23.12 -27.05
CA ALA A 562 21.88 -22.43 -27.72
C ALA A 562 20.97 -21.72 -26.71
N SER A 563 20.65 -22.38 -25.59
CA SER A 563 19.84 -21.80 -24.50
C SER A 563 20.55 -20.62 -23.84
N ALA A 564 21.88 -20.72 -23.63
CA ALA A 564 22.69 -19.62 -23.11
C ALA A 564 22.75 -18.41 -24.08
N ALA A 565 22.80 -18.67 -25.39
CA ALA A 565 22.70 -17.64 -26.43
C ALA A 565 21.33 -16.96 -26.46
N GLU A 566 20.26 -17.70 -26.18
CA GLU A 566 18.90 -17.15 -26.11
C GLU A 566 18.68 -16.31 -24.85
N ILE A 567 19.20 -16.75 -23.70
CA ILE A 567 19.23 -15.96 -22.45
C ILE A 567 19.98 -14.64 -22.65
N THR A 568 21.11 -14.64 -23.37
CA THR A 568 21.85 -13.39 -23.66
C THR A 568 21.11 -12.50 -24.65
N LYS A 569 20.37 -13.06 -25.62
CA LYS A 569 19.43 -12.31 -26.47
C LYS A 569 18.28 -11.68 -25.67
N LEU A 570 17.70 -12.41 -24.73
CA LEU A 570 16.63 -11.90 -23.87
C LEU A 570 17.15 -10.79 -22.94
N LYS A 571 18.31 -10.98 -22.32
CA LYS A 571 18.96 -9.94 -21.50
C LYS A 571 19.27 -8.68 -22.30
N SER A 572 19.72 -8.81 -23.55
CA SER A 572 19.96 -7.65 -24.42
C SER A 572 18.65 -7.00 -24.90
N ALA A 573 17.60 -7.77 -25.17
CA ALA A 573 16.26 -7.24 -25.48
C ALA A 573 15.64 -6.50 -24.29
N GLU A 574 15.85 -7.00 -23.07
CA GLU A 574 15.43 -6.36 -21.81
C GLU A 574 16.17 -5.02 -21.63
N HIS A 575 17.46 -4.98 -21.94
CA HIS A 575 18.24 -3.73 -21.95
C HIS A 575 17.77 -2.71 -23.01
N VAL A 576 17.28 -3.18 -24.17
CA VAL A 576 16.70 -2.33 -25.23
C VAL A 576 15.31 -1.82 -24.86
N LEU A 577 14.50 -2.61 -24.15
CA LEU A 577 13.21 -2.17 -23.61
C LEU A 577 13.38 -1.15 -22.48
N PHE A 578 14.40 -1.31 -21.63
CA PHE A 578 14.75 -0.32 -20.60
C PHE A 578 15.32 0.99 -21.17
N SER A 579 15.95 0.96 -22.35
CA SER A 579 16.54 2.15 -22.99
C SER A 579 15.60 2.88 -23.97
N ARG A 580 14.41 2.32 -24.24
CA ARG A 580 13.34 3.01 -24.99
C ARG A 580 12.29 3.70 -24.12
N LEU A 581 12.39 3.58 -22.80
CA LEU A 581 11.68 4.47 -21.89
C LEU A 581 12.39 5.83 -21.92
N PRO A 582 11.66 6.93 -22.21
CA PRO A 582 12.26 8.25 -22.25
C PRO A 582 12.91 8.56 -20.90
N PRO A 583 14.11 9.19 -20.88
CA PRO A 583 14.73 9.59 -19.63
C PRO A 583 13.76 10.52 -18.91
N VAL A 584 13.23 10.05 -17.78
CA VAL A 584 12.42 10.89 -16.89
C VAL A 584 13.33 12.05 -16.47
N PRO A 585 12.98 13.30 -16.81
CA PRO A 585 13.81 14.44 -16.49
C PRO A 585 13.96 14.55 -14.96
N PRO A 586 15.15 14.89 -14.43
CA PRO A 586 15.43 14.94 -12.99
C PRO A 586 14.78 16.14 -12.26
N TYR A 587 13.67 16.67 -12.78
CA TYR A 587 12.89 17.75 -12.17
C TYR A 587 11.54 17.22 -11.68
N ARG A 588 11.54 16.53 -10.53
CA ARG A 588 10.34 16.41 -9.66
C ARG A 588 10.54 15.70 -8.31
N ALA A 589 11.76 15.28 -7.95
CA ALA A 589 12.00 14.74 -6.62
C ALA A 589 12.14 15.84 -5.53
N THR A 590 12.58 17.05 -5.89
CA THR A 590 12.70 18.16 -4.92
C THR A 590 11.38 18.86 -4.64
N SER A 591 10.44 18.92 -5.59
CA SER A 591 9.13 19.58 -5.36
C SER A 591 8.25 18.83 -4.37
N ILE A 592 8.24 17.49 -4.38
CA ILE A 592 7.44 16.73 -3.40
C ILE A 592 8.03 16.86 -2.00
N GLN A 593 9.36 16.98 -1.91
CA GLN A 593 10.06 17.12 -0.64
C GLN A 593 9.94 18.54 -0.08
N GLU A 594 10.01 19.56 -0.93
CA GLU A 594 9.71 20.96 -0.58
C GLU A 594 8.23 21.16 -0.25
N ASP A 595 7.31 20.51 -0.95
CA ASP A 595 5.87 20.55 -0.65
C ASP A 595 5.57 19.87 0.68
N LEU A 596 6.23 18.74 1.00
CA LEU A 596 6.14 18.08 2.31
C LEU A 596 6.78 18.91 3.43
N GLU A 597 7.89 19.60 3.15
CA GLU A 597 8.53 20.50 4.11
C GLU A 597 7.71 21.77 4.35
N ASN A 598 7.07 22.32 3.31
CA ASN A 598 6.15 23.45 3.41
C ASN A 598 4.86 23.05 4.16
N LEU A 599 4.34 21.84 3.95
CA LEU A 599 3.22 21.30 4.73
C LEU A 599 3.61 21.09 6.21
N ARG A 600 4.82 20.59 6.47
CA ARG A 600 5.37 20.44 7.84
C ARG A 600 5.66 21.78 8.52
N ARG A 601 6.03 22.81 7.75
CA ARG A 601 6.27 24.17 8.25
C ARG A 601 4.94 24.87 8.55
N ALA A 602 3.94 24.74 7.66
CA ALA A 602 2.57 25.23 7.89
C ALA A 602 1.87 24.53 9.07
N LEU A 603 2.08 23.22 9.27
CA LEU A 603 1.58 22.50 10.44
C LEU A 603 2.28 22.94 11.73
N ARG A 604 3.59 23.21 11.69
CA ARG A 604 4.33 23.74 12.84
C ARG A 604 3.93 25.17 13.19
N GLU A 605 3.70 26.04 12.20
CA GLU A 605 3.20 27.40 12.43
C GLU A 605 1.75 27.39 12.97
N ARG A 606 0.91 26.48 12.50
CA ARG A 606 -0.47 26.32 13.00
C ARG A 606 -0.53 25.73 14.42
N MET A 607 0.43 24.87 14.77
CA MET A 607 0.60 24.34 16.13
C MET A 607 1.25 25.36 17.07
N ALA A 608 2.18 26.19 16.57
CA ALA A 608 2.80 27.28 17.32
C ALA A 608 1.85 28.48 17.53
N ALA A 609 0.90 28.69 16.63
CA ALA A 609 -0.20 29.65 16.77
C ALA A 609 -1.40 29.09 17.57
N GLY A 610 -1.36 27.82 17.96
CA GLY A 610 -2.38 27.13 18.75
C GLY A 610 -2.27 27.40 20.24
N GLY A 611 -2.31 28.68 20.64
CA GLY A 611 -2.62 29.06 22.01
C GLY A 611 -4.08 28.76 22.32
N ALA A 612 -4.32 28.09 23.46
CA ALA A 612 -5.63 27.70 23.96
C ALA A 612 -6.69 28.82 23.88
N PRO A 613 -7.97 28.50 23.62
CA PRO A 613 -9.05 29.48 23.72
C PRO A 613 -9.34 29.74 25.20
N SER A 614 -8.57 30.63 25.82
CA SER A 614 -8.95 31.24 27.09
C SER A 614 -10.02 32.30 26.82
N ALA A 615 -11.14 32.12 27.48
CA ALA A 615 -12.25 33.06 27.58
C ALA A 615 -11.75 34.49 27.85
N MET A 616 -12.26 35.47 27.08
CA MET A 616 -12.26 36.89 27.44
C MET A 616 -13.49 37.59 26.83
N PRO A 617 -13.93 38.71 27.42
CA PRO A 617 -15.33 39.13 27.45
C PRO A 617 -15.73 40.07 26.31
N LEU A 618 -17.03 40.08 26.06
CA LEU A 618 -17.75 41.04 25.23
C LEU A 618 -17.56 42.47 25.74
N SER A 619 -16.75 43.29 25.06
CA SER A 619 -16.78 44.76 25.14
C SER A 619 -15.97 45.35 23.98
N SER A 620 -16.55 46.36 23.32
CA SER A 620 -15.99 47.25 22.28
C SER A 620 -16.02 46.77 20.81
N LEU A 621 -17.09 47.19 20.13
CA LEU A 621 -17.21 47.34 18.67
C LEU A 621 -16.58 48.69 18.23
N PRO A 622 -15.74 48.73 17.18
CA PRO A 622 -15.52 49.94 16.41
C PRO A 622 -16.27 49.92 15.07
N ALA A 623 -16.56 51.13 14.61
CA ALA A 623 -17.53 51.47 13.58
C ALA A 623 -17.16 51.08 12.14
N LEU A 624 -18.21 50.85 11.35
CA LEU A 624 -18.22 50.81 9.88
C LEU A 624 -17.81 52.15 9.25
N PRO A 625 -17.12 52.17 8.10
CA PRO A 625 -17.09 53.32 7.21
C PRO A 625 -18.23 53.27 6.18
N PRO A 626 -18.66 54.43 5.63
CA PRO A 626 -19.92 54.56 4.90
C PRO A 626 -19.81 54.33 3.39
N ALA A 627 -20.99 53.98 2.86
CA ALA A 627 -21.48 54.07 1.49
C ALA A 627 -20.65 54.85 0.45
N GLY A 628 -20.28 54.15 -0.64
CA GLY A 628 -19.94 54.71 -1.93
C GLY A 628 -21.01 54.37 -2.98
N SER A 629 -21.43 55.39 -3.72
CA SER A 629 -22.58 55.53 -4.62
C SER A 629 -22.62 54.60 -5.85
N PRO A 630 -23.79 54.42 -6.50
CA PRO A 630 -23.95 53.60 -7.69
C PRO A 630 -23.69 54.38 -8.99
N GLN A 631 -22.91 53.81 -9.90
CA GLN A 631 -22.82 54.29 -11.29
C GLN A 631 -23.92 53.66 -12.15
N ARG A 632 -24.75 54.55 -12.70
CA ARG A 632 -25.61 54.41 -13.87
C ARG A 632 -24.87 53.83 -15.07
N LEU A 633 -25.41 52.75 -15.64
CA LEU A 633 -25.44 52.40 -17.08
C LEU A 633 -26.73 51.56 -17.21
N GLY A 634 -27.69 51.78 -18.07
CA GLY A 634 -27.74 52.44 -19.37
C GLY A 634 -28.71 51.58 -20.19
N ALA A 635 -29.94 52.07 -20.36
CA ALA A 635 -31.01 51.38 -21.07
C ALA A 635 -30.85 51.51 -22.60
N ALA A 636 -31.21 50.44 -23.32
CA ALA A 636 -31.67 50.45 -24.72
C ALA A 636 -32.58 49.22 -24.90
N THR A 637 -33.92 49.36 -24.90
CA THR A 637 -34.81 49.54 -26.08
C THR A 637 -34.49 48.59 -27.23
N ALA A 638 -35.23 47.49 -27.41
CA ALA A 638 -36.54 47.36 -28.10
C ALA A 638 -36.36 46.89 -29.55
N GLY A 639 -37.00 45.77 -29.90
CA GLY A 639 -36.99 45.16 -31.23
C GLY A 639 -37.77 43.84 -31.28
N ASP A 640 -39.09 43.97 -31.39
CA ASP A 640 -40.16 42.98 -31.64
C ASP A 640 -40.04 42.30 -33.05
N PRO A 641 -40.98 41.47 -33.57
CA PRO A 641 -41.72 40.30 -33.06
C PRO A 641 -41.73 39.10 -34.06
N ARG A 642 -42.46 38.02 -33.68
CA ARG A 642 -43.23 37.03 -34.49
C ARG A 642 -42.74 35.57 -34.45
N GLY A 643 -43.67 34.66 -34.13
CA GLY A 643 -43.60 33.25 -34.52
C GLY A 643 -44.21 32.24 -33.54
N SER A 644 -45.54 32.20 -33.43
CA SER A 644 -46.34 31.04 -32.91
C SER A 644 -46.26 29.83 -33.87
N PRO A 645 -46.93 28.66 -33.64
CA PRO A 645 -47.56 28.07 -32.44
C PRO A 645 -47.38 26.51 -32.29
N GLY A 646 -48.01 25.91 -31.27
CA GLY A 646 -48.41 24.48 -31.20
C GLY A 646 -47.71 23.67 -30.10
N GLY A 647 -48.33 22.82 -29.28
CA GLY A 647 -49.74 22.42 -29.01
C GLY A 647 -49.79 21.92 -27.55
N GLY A 648 -50.93 21.88 -26.84
CA GLY A 648 -52.15 21.14 -27.16
C GLY A 648 -52.10 19.77 -26.44
N GLY A 649 -52.84 19.61 -25.34
CA GLY A 649 -52.91 18.31 -24.65
C GLY A 649 -53.63 18.36 -23.30
N ALA A 650 -54.96 18.52 -23.34
CA ALA A 650 -55.87 18.37 -22.22
C ALA A 650 -56.22 16.88 -21.96
N GLY A 651 -56.58 16.57 -20.71
CA GLY A 651 -57.22 15.32 -20.27
C GLY A 651 -56.81 15.03 -18.82
N GLY A 652 -57.63 15.10 -17.78
CA GLY A 652 -59.08 14.86 -17.70
C GLY A 652 -59.31 13.48 -17.09
N SER A 653 -60.13 13.43 -16.03
CA SER A 653 -60.58 12.27 -15.22
C SER A 653 -59.74 12.06 -13.94
N GLY A 654 -60.26 12.10 -12.72
CA GLY A 654 -61.60 11.78 -12.25
C GLY A 654 -61.52 10.53 -11.35
N LEU A 655 -62.31 10.51 -10.27
CA LEU A 655 -62.40 9.48 -9.20
C LEU A 655 -61.39 9.71 -8.06
N GLU A 656 -61.73 9.67 -6.76
CA GLU A 656 -62.96 9.39 -6.03
C GLU A 656 -62.68 9.84 -4.58
N GLN A 657 -63.68 10.42 -3.90
CA GLN A 657 -63.66 10.61 -2.44
C GLN A 657 -63.89 9.26 -1.74
N PRO A 658 -63.65 9.16 -0.42
CA PRO A 658 -64.78 9.41 0.47
C PRO A 658 -64.44 10.23 1.72
N ARG A 659 -65.49 10.93 2.19
CA ARG A 659 -65.63 11.64 3.47
C ARG A 659 -65.43 10.69 4.67
N PRO A 660 -65.27 11.26 5.89
CA PRO A 660 -66.41 11.16 6.80
C PRO A 660 -66.79 12.46 7.52
N SER A 661 -68.01 12.42 8.04
CA SER A 661 -68.92 13.45 8.52
C SER A 661 -68.48 14.27 9.76
N PRO A 662 -69.15 15.42 10.01
CA PRO A 662 -69.03 16.19 11.24
C PRO A 662 -70.08 15.73 12.27
N LEU A 663 -69.68 15.56 13.53
CA LEU A 663 -70.61 15.47 14.66
C LEU A 663 -70.60 16.79 15.44
N ARG A 664 -71.72 17.50 15.33
CA ARG A 664 -72.25 18.39 16.38
C ARG A 664 -72.59 17.54 17.60
N ASN A 665 -72.32 18.05 18.80
CA ASN A 665 -73.29 17.97 19.89
C ASN A 665 -73.13 19.12 20.89
N TYR A 666 -74.29 19.61 21.29
CA TYR A 666 -74.59 20.67 22.24
C TYR A 666 -74.42 20.19 23.70
N THR A 667 -74.23 21.16 24.60
CA THR A 667 -74.63 21.22 26.04
C THR A 667 -74.07 20.19 27.03
N ARG A 668 -73.32 20.67 28.02
CA ARG A 668 -73.89 21.08 29.33
C ARG A 668 -73.03 22.16 29.98
#